data_AF-A0A559JWS1-F1
#
_entry.id   AF-A0A559JWS1-F1
#
_cell.length_a   1.000
_cell.length_b   1.000
_cell.length_c   1.000
_cell.angle_alpha   90.00
_cell.angle_beta   90.00
_cell.angle_gamma   90.00
#
_symmetry.space_group_name_H-M   'P 1'
#
loop_
_entity.id
_entity.type
_entity.pdbx_description
1 polymer ?
#
loop_
_entity_poly.entity_id
_entity_poly.type
_entity_poly.pdbx_seq_one_letter_code
_entity_poly.pdbx_strand_id
1 'polypeptide(L)'
;MIDQETTRRVRITATQRHVPPKWAILQRRLFELLDSASQEFIARYVREDGTLIWRRDWPGMDGSDDPYEGFQNLALLYALGGHPSLHAESRRIWDGITWQWTEYGQLHREFDAYYDWMHHGEGSLFTYFLGLAGPATLKDRQRAVRFARMYTGEDEESPNYDPVRKLIRSPLTGSRGPRFEVTAEDWSTHRGILDAYLAPYEDIPGVDFESMKCAWSDDEIYAHVLRLMNERMNKGDVPLNLNATGLVAHAYLHTSDPAFRRWVQDYFEAWEQRAERNGGVVPDNVGLTGEIGEHNEGKWWGGYYGWRWPHGFMTIIEPIVNASMNAALLSGSMKPLRFARQQLDLNWELRQEREGKQLVPYKHFDSGWTDYREAPSQYAVYLWSMSMQDEDLERIERIPQTHDWSDIIVPQTSGKDKRTGRETKHYVGNTLPWFQYVQGKLPDYPERILEANERLIAQQLERMRSPQGDPLNWTESYHENDFSSIHIWQEVCPVYMESLVQLTLGAPMPISHGGLLHGRFRYFDAEHRRPGLPLDVAALVERLDADGANLHLVNTNVSETRIVVVQGGTFGEHRIDSVIEDSDSVREIDVGDRWLEVELPPGTSVRLQVGMSRYAYDPTYETPWSNSSQAADLLRGRSLSE
;
A
#
# COMPACT_ATOMS: atom_id res chain seq x y z
N MET A 1 -18.77 -18.12 32.59
CA MET A 1 -19.87 -17.76 31.68
C MET A 1 -20.38 -16.41 32.13
N ILE A 2 -19.82 -15.34 31.58
CA ILE A 2 -20.35 -13.99 31.72
C ILE A 2 -21.09 -13.75 30.41
N ASP A 3 -22.36 -13.38 30.53
CA ASP A 3 -23.30 -13.10 29.45
C ASP A 3 -22.65 -12.17 28.41
N GLN A 4 -22.50 -12.67 27.18
CA GLN A 4 -22.20 -11.82 26.04
C GLN A 4 -23.50 -11.08 25.71
N GLU A 5 -23.64 -9.84 26.15
CA GLU A 5 -24.47 -8.88 25.41
C GLU A 5 -23.82 -8.67 24.04
N THR A 6 -24.00 -9.63 23.12
CA THR A 6 -23.93 -9.36 21.69
C THR A 6 -24.99 -8.31 21.43
N THR A 7 -24.58 -7.06 21.30
CA THR A 7 -25.41 -5.99 20.78
C THR A 7 -26.05 -6.53 19.50
N ARG A 8 -27.37 -6.69 19.48
CA ARG A 8 -28.08 -7.28 18.36
C ARG A 8 -27.95 -6.31 17.19
N ARG A 9 -27.02 -6.59 16.28
CA ARG A 9 -26.79 -5.81 15.05
C ARG A 9 -28.12 -5.68 14.30
N VAL A 10 -28.34 -4.50 13.72
CA VAL A 10 -29.48 -4.30 12.83
C VAL A 10 -29.35 -5.27 11.66
N ARG A 11 -30.44 -5.97 11.36
CA ARG A 11 -30.52 -6.94 10.29
C ARG A 11 -31.61 -6.57 9.31
N ILE A 12 -31.28 -6.60 8.03
CA ILE A 12 -32.22 -6.51 6.92
C ILE A 12 -32.22 -7.81 6.11
N THR A 13 -33.31 -8.08 5.41
CA THR A 13 -33.46 -9.29 4.59
C THR A 13 -33.84 -8.89 3.16
N ALA A 14 -33.03 -9.29 2.19
CA ALA A 14 -33.35 -9.06 0.79
C ALA A 14 -34.61 -9.81 0.39
N THR A 15 -35.55 -9.12 -0.25
CA THR A 15 -36.84 -9.67 -0.66
C THR A 15 -36.96 -9.86 -2.17
N GLN A 16 -36.15 -9.15 -2.95
CA GLN A 16 -36.20 -9.18 -4.40
C GLN A 16 -35.42 -10.37 -4.95
N ARG A 17 -36.09 -11.20 -5.75
CA ARG A 17 -35.44 -12.24 -6.56
C ARG A 17 -35.15 -11.70 -7.94
N HIS A 18 -33.90 -11.84 -8.37
CA HIS A 18 -33.47 -11.44 -9.71
C HIS A 18 -32.56 -12.50 -10.31
N VAL A 19 -32.48 -12.52 -11.64
CA VAL A 19 -31.39 -13.23 -12.31
C VAL A 19 -30.11 -12.49 -11.94
N PRO A 20 -29.10 -13.16 -11.36
CA PRO A 20 -27.85 -12.49 -10.99
C PRO A 20 -27.27 -11.71 -12.19
N PRO A 21 -26.92 -10.42 -12.01
CA PRO A 21 -26.36 -9.63 -13.09
C PRO A 21 -25.00 -10.20 -13.52
N LYS A 22 -24.60 -9.95 -14.77
CA LYS A 22 -23.37 -10.51 -15.36
C LYS A 22 -22.12 -10.19 -14.52
N TRP A 23 -21.99 -8.96 -14.02
CA TRP A 23 -20.88 -8.58 -13.14
C TRP A 23 -20.79 -9.45 -11.87
N ALA A 24 -21.92 -9.88 -11.29
CA ALA A 24 -21.92 -10.68 -10.07
C ALA A 24 -21.40 -12.09 -10.33
N ILE A 25 -21.79 -12.68 -11.48
CA ILE A 25 -21.29 -13.97 -11.93
C ILE A 25 -19.78 -13.88 -12.25
N LEU A 26 -19.34 -12.85 -12.97
CA LEU A 26 -17.92 -12.62 -13.25
C LEU A 26 -17.10 -12.44 -11.97
N GLN A 27 -17.63 -11.71 -10.98
CA GLN A 27 -16.95 -11.50 -9.70
C GLN A 27 -16.76 -12.83 -8.95
N ARG A 28 -17.79 -13.68 -8.88
CA ARG A 28 -17.68 -15.00 -8.23
C ARG A 28 -16.74 -15.94 -8.98
N ARG A 29 -16.80 -15.95 -10.31
CA ARG A 29 -15.87 -16.72 -11.16
C ARG A 29 -14.42 -16.26 -10.97
N LEU A 30 -14.19 -14.95 -10.81
CA LEU A 30 -12.86 -14.41 -10.54
C LEU A 30 -12.31 -14.88 -9.18
N PHE A 31 -13.15 -14.92 -8.13
CA PHE A 31 -12.75 -15.53 -6.85
C PHE A 31 -12.33 -17.00 -7.01
N GLU A 32 -13.11 -17.81 -7.73
CA GLU A 32 -12.77 -19.22 -7.99
C GLU A 32 -11.45 -19.38 -8.76
N LEU A 33 -11.23 -18.53 -9.78
CA LEU A 33 -9.99 -18.51 -10.54
C LEU A 33 -8.79 -18.14 -9.65
N LEU A 34 -8.92 -17.10 -8.84
CA LEU A 34 -7.89 -16.65 -7.92
C LEU A 34 -7.58 -17.70 -6.85
N ASP A 35 -8.60 -18.36 -6.29
CA ASP A 35 -8.42 -19.44 -5.33
C ASP A 35 -7.62 -20.59 -5.94
N SER A 36 -8.00 -21.07 -7.14
CA SER A 36 -7.25 -22.13 -7.83
C SER A 36 -5.83 -21.69 -8.19
N ALA A 37 -5.66 -20.46 -8.69
CA ALA A 37 -4.35 -19.93 -9.08
C ALA A 37 -3.42 -19.75 -7.87
N SER A 38 -3.96 -19.35 -6.73
CA SER A 38 -3.20 -19.20 -5.48
C SER A 38 -2.63 -20.53 -4.99
N GLN A 39 -3.42 -21.61 -5.06
CA GLN A 39 -2.98 -22.95 -4.65
C GLN A 39 -1.88 -23.47 -5.59
N GLU A 40 -2.02 -23.27 -6.90
CA GLU A 40 -0.98 -23.64 -7.87
C GLU A 40 0.32 -22.84 -7.65
N PHE A 41 0.19 -21.52 -7.41
CA PHE A 41 1.33 -20.64 -7.13
C PHE A 41 2.09 -21.07 -5.87
N ILE A 42 1.38 -21.31 -4.77
CA ILE A 42 1.97 -21.78 -3.50
C ILE A 42 2.67 -23.12 -3.72
N ALA A 43 1.99 -24.09 -4.33
CA ALA A 43 2.55 -25.43 -4.55
C ALA A 43 3.80 -25.41 -5.44
N ARG A 44 3.93 -24.43 -6.34
CA ARG A 44 5.05 -24.32 -7.28
C ARG A 44 6.29 -23.67 -6.67
N TYR A 45 6.13 -22.68 -5.79
CA TYR A 45 7.25 -21.84 -5.34
C TYR A 45 7.56 -21.93 -3.84
N VAL A 46 6.71 -22.59 -3.05
CA VAL A 46 6.85 -22.65 -1.59
C VAL A 46 7.01 -24.09 -1.12
N ARG A 47 7.98 -24.33 -0.24
CA ARG A 47 8.14 -25.61 0.46
C ARG A 47 7.07 -25.79 1.55
N GLU A 48 6.98 -26.99 2.11
CA GLU A 48 6.02 -27.32 3.18
C GLU A 48 6.22 -26.46 4.44
N ASP A 49 7.47 -26.07 4.75
CA ASP A 49 7.80 -25.22 5.90
C ASP A 49 7.55 -23.72 5.68
N GLY A 50 7.20 -23.31 4.46
CA GLY A 50 6.94 -21.91 4.09
C GLY A 50 8.11 -21.20 3.42
N THR A 51 9.29 -21.81 3.36
CA THR A 51 10.46 -21.24 2.66
C THR A 51 10.28 -21.30 1.14
N LEU A 52 10.92 -20.38 0.42
CA LEU A 52 10.79 -20.26 -1.03
C LEU A 52 11.82 -21.14 -1.76
N ILE A 53 11.37 -21.77 -2.85
CA ILE A 53 12.22 -22.55 -3.75
C ILE A 53 13.03 -21.58 -4.63
N TRP A 54 14.24 -21.26 -4.19
CA TRP A 54 15.13 -20.29 -4.85
C TRP A 54 16.61 -20.57 -4.53
N ARG A 55 17.40 -19.51 -4.35
CA ARG A 55 18.86 -19.53 -4.15
C ARG A 55 19.29 -20.04 -2.77
N ARG A 56 20.58 -20.30 -2.62
CA ARG A 56 21.22 -20.69 -1.36
C ARG A 56 21.82 -19.51 -0.59
N ASP A 57 22.08 -18.40 -1.27
CA ASP A 57 22.60 -17.16 -0.70
C ASP A 57 22.08 -15.94 -1.48
N TRP A 58 22.18 -14.76 -0.86
CA TRP A 58 21.88 -13.46 -1.47
C TRP A 58 22.76 -12.35 -0.85
N PRO A 59 23.51 -11.57 -1.66
CA PRO A 59 24.40 -10.51 -1.17
C PRO A 59 23.68 -9.15 -1.02
N GLY A 60 24.38 -8.18 -0.45
CA GLY A 60 23.93 -6.79 -0.32
C GLY A 60 22.78 -6.58 0.65
N MET A 61 22.23 -5.36 0.66
CA MET A 61 21.07 -5.02 1.51
C MET A 61 19.72 -5.14 0.77
N ASP A 62 19.78 -5.28 -0.55
CA ASP A 62 18.64 -5.30 -1.47
C ASP A 62 17.77 -6.56 -1.33
N GLY A 63 16.53 -6.49 -1.80
CA GLY A 63 15.68 -7.65 -2.02
C GLY A 63 14.96 -8.21 -0.81
N SER A 64 14.95 -7.48 0.30
CA SER A 64 14.32 -7.93 1.54
C SER A 64 12.80 -7.77 1.56
N ASP A 65 12.26 -6.96 0.65
CA ASP A 65 10.85 -6.65 0.43
C ASP A 65 10.21 -7.50 -0.67
N ASP A 66 10.96 -7.75 -1.74
CA ASP A 66 10.57 -8.51 -2.93
C ASP A 66 9.79 -9.81 -2.72
N PRO A 67 10.24 -10.76 -1.87
CA PRO A 67 9.49 -11.98 -1.62
C PRO A 67 8.16 -11.67 -0.93
N TYR A 68 8.07 -10.65 -0.09
CA TYR A 68 6.81 -10.26 0.52
C TYR A 68 5.86 -9.69 -0.53
N GLU A 69 6.34 -8.86 -1.44
CA GLU A 69 5.54 -8.33 -2.57
C GLU A 69 4.94 -9.44 -3.43
N GLY A 70 5.69 -10.50 -3.69
CA GLY A 70 5.23 -11.65 -4.49
C GLY A 70 4.08 -12.44 -3.86
N PHE A 71 3.97 -12.44 -2.52
CA PHE A 71 3.03 -13.30 -1.78
C PHE A 71 1.99 -12.55 -0.93
N GLN A 72 2.12 -11.25 -0.74
CA GLN A 72 1.23 -10.44 0.11
C GLN A 72 -0.25 -10.54 -0.27
N ASN A 73 -0.53 -10.67 -1.57
CA ASN A 73 -1.90 -10.68 -2.08
C ASN A 73 -2.70 -11.93 -1.65
N LEU A 74 -2.03 -12.98 -1.18
CA LEU A 74 -2.69 -14.13 -0.56
C LEU A 74 -3.50 -13.72 0.69
N ALA A 75 -2.94 -12.84 1.52
CA ALA A 75 -3.61 -12.34 2.72
C ALA A 75 -4.79 -11.42 2.37
N LEU A 76 -4.61 -10.55 1.38
CA LEU A 76 -5.69 -9.65 0.93
C LEU A 76 -6.82 -10.43 0.23
N LEU A 77 -6.52 -11.44 -0.58
CA LEU A 77 -7.53 -12.32 -1.18
C LEU A 77 -8.38 -13.01 -0.11
N TYR A 78 -7.76 -13.55 0.95
CA TYR A 78 -8.50 -14.09 2.10
C TYR A 78 -9.39 -13.02 2.75
N ALA A 79 -8.86 -11.82 3.00
CA ALA A 79 -9.60 -10.72 3.61
C ALA A 79 -10.81 -10.24 2.78
N LEU A 80 -10.80 -10.45 1.46
CA LEU A 80 -11.92 -10.17 0.55
C LEU A 80 -12.95 -11.30 0.47
N GLY A 81 -12.62 -12.52 0.88
CA GLY A 81 -13.53 -13.68 0.91
C GLY A 81 -13.03 -14.92 0.18
N GLY A 82 -11.78 -14.93 -0.30
CA GLY A 82 -11.15 -16.08 -0.92
C GLY A 82 -10.99 -17.29 0.03
N HIS A 83 -10.35 -18.34 -0.47
CA HIS A 83 -10.33 -19.66 0.15
C HIS A 83 -9.82 -19.63 1.61
N PRO A 84 -10.46 -20.36 2.55
CA PRO A 84 -10.09 -20.32 3.97
C PRO A 84 -8.65 -20.73 4.30
N SER A 85 -8.03 -21.61 3.49
CA SER A 85 -6.65 -22.06 3.72
C SER A 85 -5.64 -20.91 3.66
N LEU A 86 -5.94 -19.88 2.86
CA LEU A 86 -5.05 -18.73 2.63
C LEU A 86 -4.74 -17.96 3.92
N HIS A 87 -5.58 -18.08 4.96
CA HIS A 87 -5.32 -17.48 6.27
C HIS A 87 -4.08 -18.04 6.96
N ALA A 88 -3.94 -19.37 6.93
CA ALA A 88 -2.82 -20.08 7.54
C ALA A 88 -1.61 -20.12 6.59
N GLU A 89 -1.87 -20.29 5.29
CA GLU A 89 -0.81 -20.33 4.26
C GLU A 89 -0.06 -19.01 4.17
N SER A 90 -0.76 -17.87 4.17
CA SER A 90 -0.12 -16.56 4.10
C SER A 90 0.80 -16.28 5.28
N ARG A 91 0.43 -16.70 6.50
CA ARG A 91 1.29 -16.59 7.69
C ARG A 91 2.49 -17.53 7.64
N ARG A 92 2.28 -18.78 7.24
CA ARG A 92 3.36 -19.77 7.08
C ARG A 92 4.40 -19.28 6.07
N ILE A 93 3.94 -18.73 4.95
CA ILE A 93 4.81 -18.16 3.91
C ILE A 93 5.54 -16.94 4.44
N TRP A 94 4.86 -16.00 5.10
CA TRP A 94 5.50 -14.84 5.70
C TRP A 94 6.60 -15.25 6.71
N ASP A 95 6.31 -16.20 7.62
CA ASP A 95 7.27 -16.69 8.61
C ASP A 95 8.45 -17.41 7.91
N GLY A 96 8.19 -18.16 6.83
CA GLY A 96 9.21 -18.86 6.05
C GLY A 96 10.13 -17.94 5.25
N ILE A 97 9.59 -16.90 4.61
CA ILE A 97 10.35 -15.81 3.97
C ILE A 97 11.21 -15.12 5.03
N THR A 98 10.61 -14.73 6.16
CA THR A 98 11.30 -14.03 7.24
C THR A 98 12.48 -14.84 7.76
N TRP A 99 12.30 -16.15 7.95
CA TRP A 99 13.38 -17.04 8.36
C TRP A 99 14.48 -17.10 7.29
N GLN A 100 14.13 -17.35 6.03
CA GLN A 100 15.09 -17.50 4.93
C GLN A 100 15.93 -16.24 4.71
N TRP A 101 15.34 -15.05 4.71
CA TRP A 101 16.09 -13.79 4.57
C TRP A 101 16.84 -13.39 5.84
N THR A 102 16.48 -13.93 7.01
CA THR A 102 17.32 -13.81 8.21
C THR A 102 18.62 -14.60 8.03
N GLU A 103 18.56 -15.78 7.42
CA GLU A 103 19.76 -16.59 7.13
C GLU A 103 20.65 -15.96 6.05
N TYR A 104 20.07 -15.25 5.07
CA TYR A 104 20.84 -14.46 4.10
C TYR A 104 21.47 -13.19 4.72
N GLY A 105 20.84 -12.63 5.76
CA GLY A 105 21.37 -11.52 6.55
C GLY A 105 20.70 -10.18 6.30
N GLN A 106 19.79 -10.09 5.33
CA GLN A 106 19.01 -8.86 5.06
C GLN A 106 17.99 -8.58 6.18
N LEU A 107 17.51 -9.60 6.89
CA LEU A 107 16.60 -9.43 8.03
C LEU A 107 17.30 -9.67 9.38
N HIS A 108 16.85 -8.93 10.38
CA HIS A 108 17.25 -9.10 11.77
C HIS A 108 16.07 -8.76 12.70
N ARG A 109 15.82 -9.57 13.74
CA ARG A 109 14.65 -9.40 14.63
C ARG A 109 13.30 -9.34 13.86
N GLU A 110 13.18 -10.14 12.80
CA GLU A 110 12.03 -10.24 11.87
C GLU A 110 11.75 -8.98 11.04
N PHE A 111 12.62 -7.98 11.04
CA PHE A 111 12.48 -6.75 10.24
C PHE A 111 13.78 -6.51 9.47
N ASP A 112 13.74 -5.71 8.42
CA ASP A 112 14.92 -5.35 7.65
C ASP A 112 16.06 -4.87 8.54
N ALA A 113 17.26 -5.40 8.33
CA ALA A 113 18.44 -5.02 9.10
C ALA A 113 18.70 -3.52 8.92
N TYR A 114 18.72 -3.09 7.66
CA TYR A 114 18.68 -1.70 7.21
C TYR A 114 18.32 -1.67 5.73
N TYR A 115 17.34 -0.87 5.34
CA TYR A 115 17.05 -0.50 3.94
C TYR A 115 16.25 0.81 3.94
N ASP A 116 15.68 1.22 2.81
CA ASP A 116 14.88 2.44 2.73
C ASP A 116 13.37 2.21 2.85
N TRP A 117 12.64 3.29 3.16
CA TRP A 117 11.20 3.25 3.40
C TRP A 117 10.32 3.12 2.15
N MET A 118 10.88 3.11 0.95
CA MET A 118 10.16 2.64 -0.23
C MET A 118 9.92 1.14 -0.08
N HIS A 119 11.03 0.41 0.08
CA HIS A 119 11.07 -1.04 0.14
C HIS A 119 10.51 -1.59 1.45
N HIS A 120 10.80 -0.97 2.61
CA HIS A 120 10.12 -1.32 3.86
C HIS A 120 8.60 -1.20 3.72
N GLY A 121 8.14 -0.17 2.99
CA GLY A 121 6.73 0.06 2.73
C GLY A 121 6.12 -1.05 1.88
N GLU A 122 6.79 -1.44 0.79
CA GLU A 122 6.40 -2.54 -0.09
C GLU A 122 6.26 -3.85 0.67
N GLY A 123 7.27 -4.24 1.46
CA GLY A 123 7.21 -5.44 2.28
C GLY A 123 6.16 -5.38 3.41
N SER A 124 5.93 -4.17 3.97
CA SER A 124 4.99 -3.98 5.09
C SER A 124 3.53 -4.21 4.71
N LEU A 125 3.15 -4.01 3.45
CA LEU A 125 1.80 -4.28 2.94
C LEU A 125 1.32 -5.70 3.29
N PHE A 126 2.21 -6.69 3.26
CA PHE A 126 1.87 -8.06 3.67
C PHE A 126 1.36 -8.10 5.13
N THR A 127 2.05 -7.45 6.06
CA THR A 127 1.60 -7.39 7.46
C THR A 127 0.31 -6.58 7.63
N TYR A 128 0.11 -5.55 6.82
CA TYR A 128 -1.13 -4.76 6.84
C TYR A 128 -2.32 -5.61 6.37
N PHE A 129 -2.13 -6.42 5.33
CA PHE A 129 -3.14 -7.36 4.85
C PHE A 129 -3.38 -8.51 5.83
N LEU A 130 -2.35 -8.98 6.55
CA LEU A 130 -2.53 -9.95 7.65
C LEU A 130 -3.38 -9.39 8.80
N GLY A 131 -3.28 -8.09 9.07
CA GLY A 131 -4.17 -7.37 9.98
C GLY A 131 -5.63 -7.39 9.51
N LEU A 132 -5.87 -7.15 8.22
CA LEU A 132 -7.21 -7.26 7.59
C LEU A 132 -7.71 -8.71 7.51
N ALA A 133 -6.81 -9.67 7.43
CA ALA A 133 -7.09 -11.10 7.44
C ALA A 133 -7.36 -11.64 8.86
N GLY A 134 -7.79 -10.80 9.81
CA GLY A 134 -8.02 -11.18 11.21
C GLY A 134 -8.89 -12.45 11.41
N PRO A 135 -8.98 -12.98 12.64
CA PRO A 135 -8.55 -12.33 13.88
C PRO A 135 -7.02 -12.30 14.03
N ALA A 136 -6.51 -11.21 14.61
CA ALA A 136 -5.09 -11.07 14.90
C ALA A 136 -4.65 -12.03 16.01
N THR A 137 -3.52 -12.69 15.82
CA THR A 137 -2.87 -13.52 16.84
C THR A 137 -2.06 -12.66 17.82
N LEU A 138 -1.62 -13.26 18.93
CA LEU A 138 -0.68 -12.58 19.84
C LEU A 138 0.65 -12.24 19.14
N LYS A 139 1.13 -13.11 18.23
CA LYS A 139 2.33 -12.85 17.43
C LYS A 139 2.15 -11.62 16.55
N ASP A 140 1.01 -11.51 15.86
CA ASP A 140 0.71 -10.36 14.98
C ASP A 140 0.79 -9.04 15.77
N ARG A 141 0.12 -8.98 16.94
CA ARG A 141 0.15 -7.78 17.81
C ARG A 141 1.55 -7.49 18.36
N GLN A 142 2.25 -8.50 18.85
CA GLN A 142 3.61 -8.34 19.38
C GLN A 142 4.56 -7.81 18.31
N ARG A 143 4.45 -8.32 17.08
CA ARG A 143 5.25 -7.93 15.93
C ARG A 143 4.97 -6.48 15.53
N ALA A 144 3.71 -6.12 15.37
CA ALA A 144 3.30 -4.75 15.04
C ALA A 144 3.87 -3.73 16.04
N VAL A 145 3.75 -4.01 17.34
CA VAL A 145 4.30 -3.15 18.40
C VAL A 145 5.83 -3.11 18.40
N ARG A 146 6.50 -4.26 18.22
CA ARG A 146 7.98 -4.31 18.17
C ARG A 146 8.51 -3.51 16.99
N PHE A 147 7.92 -3.67 15.80
CA PHE A 147 8.36 -2.94 14.61
C PHE A 147 8.10 -1.44 14.75
N ALA A 148 6.92 -1.03 15.24
CA ALA A 148 6.65 0.39 15.49
C ALA A 148 7.66 1.01 16.47
N ARG A 149 8.03 0.29 17.55
CA ARG A 149 9.00 0.77 18.56
C ARG A 149 10.40 1.01 18.03
N MET A 150 10.79 0.36 16.93
CA MET A 150 12.04 0.68 16.22
C MET A 150 12.05 2.11 15.69
N TYR A 151 10.89 2.76 15.57
CA TYR A 151 10.70 4.11 15.05
C TYR A 151 10.09 5.08 16.06
N THR A 152 9.68 4.65 17.26
CA THR A 152 9.19 5.58 18.31
C THR A 152 10.29 6.14 19.20
N GLY A 153 11.52 5.60 19.11
CA GLY A 153 12.63 5.93 20.00
C GLY A 153 12.64 5.11 21.31
N GLU A 154 11.74 4.14 21.43
CA GLU A 154 11.67 3.22 22.59
C GLU A 154 12.61 2.01 22.49
N ASP A 155 13.08 1.67 21.28
CA ASP A 155 13.98 0.53 21.07
C ASP A 155 15.46 0.98 21.02
N GLU A 156 16.19 0.73 22.11
CA GLU A 156 17.61 1.08 22.22
C GLU A 156 18.51 0.30 21.24
N GLU A 157 18.10 -0.91 20.81
CA GLU A 157 18.85 -1.69 19.81
C GLU A 157 18.65 -1.16 18.38
N SER A 158 17.62 -0.35 18.16
CA SER A 158 17.26 0.22 16.86
C SER A 158 16.99 1.72 16.99
N PRO A 159 18.01 2.56 17.28
CA PRO A 159 17.83 3.97 17.55
C PRO A 159 17.61 4.78 16.26
N ASN A 160 16.60 4.41 15.45
CA ASN A 160 16.29 5.04 14.16
C ASN A 160 15.70 6.43 14.31
N TYR A 161 15.05 6.73 15.42
CA TYR A 161 14.29 7.96 15.63
C TYR A 161 14.86 8.82 16.75
N ASP A 162 15.00 10.13 16.51
CA ASP A 162 15.27 11.15 17.53
C ASP A 162 13.92 11.72 18.01
N PRO A 163 13.46 11.39 19.24
CA PRO A 163 12.18 11.85 19.75
C PRO A 163 12.15 13.34 20.11
N VAL A 164 13.31 13.99 20.27
CA VAL A 164 13.40 15.43 20.57
C VAL A 164 13.21 16.23 19.28
N ARG A 165 13.88 15.82 18.20
CA ARG A 165 13.80 16.50 16.90
C ARG A 165 12.70 15.97 15.99
N LYS A 166 12.04 14.89 16.40
CA LYS A 166 11.02 14.17 15.66
C LYS A 166 11.51 13.80 14.25
N LEU A 167 12.70 13.22 14.15
CA LEU A 167 13.32 12.88 12.86
C LEU A 167 13.81 11.44 12.85
N ILE A 168 13.64 10.77 11.70
CA ILE A 168 14.29 9.49 11.41
C ILE A 168 15.71 9.79 10.94
N ARG A 169 16.70 9.12 11.53
CA ARG A 169 18.10 9.58 11.53
C ARG A 169 18.87 9.25 10.25
N SER A 170 18.34 8.38 9.39
CA SER A 170 18.92 8.05 8.09
C SER A 170 17.79 7.76 7.10
N PRO A 171 17.99 7.93 5.79
CA PRO A 171 17.12 7.29 4.78
C PRO A 171 17.22 5.76 4.78
N LEU A 172 18.31 5.20 5.31
CA LEU A 172 18.56 3.76 5.42
C LEU A 172 18.47 3.35 6.90
N THR A 173 17.39 2.67 7.28
CA THR A 173 17.07 2.33 8.67
C THR A 173 16.56 0.92 8.81
N GLY A 174 16.54 0.38 10.02
CA GLY A 174 15.98 -0.94 10.27
C GLY A 174 16.19 -1.42 11.69
N SER A 175 16.10 -2.73 11.89
CA SER A 175 16.27 -3.38 13.19
C SER A 175 17.69 -3.34 13.75
N ARG A 176 18.68 -2.90 12.96
CA ARG A 176 20.04 -2.59 13.43
C ARG A 176 20.29 -1.10 13.67
N GLY A 177 19.24 -0.28 13.57
CA GLY A 177 19.35 1.17 13.69
C GLY A 177 19.68 1.86 12.36
N PRO A 178 20.00 3.17 12.41
CA PRO A 178 20.26 3.96 11.22
C PRO A 178 21.62 3.62 10.61
N ARG A 179 21.65 3.44 9.29
CA ARG A 179 22.86 3.18 8.51
C ARG A 179 23.44 4.51 8.03
N PHE A 180 24.42 5.04 8.77
CA PHE A 180 25.11 6.28 8.40
C PHE A 180 26.24 6.09 7.38
N GLU A 181 26.79 4.88 7.32
CA GLU A 181 27.86 4.52 6.41
C GLU A 181 27.48 3.24 5.66
N VAL A 182 27.39 3.33 4.35
CA VAL A 182 27.23 2.20 3.44
C VAL A 182 28.59 1.77 2.90
N THR A 183 28.69 0.50 2.57
CA THR A 183 29.88 -0.17 2.08
C THR A 183 29.69 -0.59 0.62
N ALA A 184 30.78 -1.03 0.00
CA ALA A 184 30.73 -1.61 -1.34
C ALA A 184 29.84 -2.87 -1.41
N GLU A 185 29.67 -3.59 -0.30
CA GLU A 185 28.80 -4.76 -0.27
C GLU A 185 27.32 -4.39 -0.21
N ASP A 186 26.95 -3.36 0.55
CA ASP A 186 25.54 -2.98 0.68
C ASP A 186 24.89 -2.67 -0.68
N TRP A 187 25.65 -2.10 -1.62
CA TRP A 187 25.20 -1.69 -2.95
C TRP A 187 25.63 -2.65 -4.08
N SER A 188 26.17 -3.84 -3.76
CA SER A 188 26.77 -4.72 -4.77
C SER A 188 25.78 -5.21 -5.84
N THR A 189 24.52 -5.43 -5.48
CA THR A 189 23.44 -5.84 -6.40
C THR A 189 22.97 -4.72 -7.33
N HIS A 190 23.17 -3.46 -6.93
CA HIS A 190 22.64 -2.29 -7.64
C HIS A 190 23.57 -1.76 -8.75
N ARG A 191 24.84 -2.19 -8.77
CA ARG A 191 25.87 -1.58 -9.64
C ARG A 191 25.47 -1.58 -11.11
N GLY A 192 25.08 -2.75 -11.64
CA GLY A 192 24.66 -2.87 -13.05
C GLY A 192 23.38 -2.09 -13.34
N ILE A 193 22.41 -2.14 -12.41
CA ILE A 193 21.11 -1.48 -12.55
C ILE A 193 21.26 0.04 -12.65
N LEU A 194 22.11 0.60 -11.80
CA LEU A 194 22.27 2.04 -11.68
C LEU A 194 23.18 2.66 -12.76
N ASP A 195 23.81 1.86 -13.63
CA ASP A 195 24.58 2.37 -14.78
C ASP A 195 23.75 3.26 -15.72
N ALA A 196 22.47 2.93 -15.86
CA ALA A 196 21.53 3.66 -16.72
C ALA A 196 20.82 4.81 -16.00
N TYR A 197 21.10 5.04 -14.71
CA TYR A 197 20.45 6.05 -13.88
C TYR A 197 21.26 7.34 -13.80
N LEU A 198 20.56 8.44 -13.51
CA LEU A 198 21.18 9.72 -13.19
C LEU A 198 22.20 9.57 -12.06
N ALA A 199 23.27 10.36 -12.10
CA ALA A 199 24.23 10.45 -11.01
C ALA A 199 23.61 11.07 -9.74
N PRO A 200 23.85 10.51 -8.53
CA PRO A 200 23.38 11.08 -7.27
C PRO A 200 23.83 12.52 -7.03
N TYR A 201 24.95 12.97 -7.62
CA TYR A 201 25.45 14.34 -7.53
C TYR A 201 25.99 14.84 -8.89
N GLU A 202 26.18 16.16 -9.04
CA GLU A 202 26.75 16.78 -10.25
C GLU A 202 28.28 16.78 -10.24
N ASP A 203 28.89 16.69 -9.06
CA ASP A 203 30.32 16.87 -8.81
C ASP A 203 31.06 15.55 -8.55
N ILE A 204 30.55 14.43 -9.08
CA ILE A 204 31.23 13.13 -8.98
C ILE A 204 32.44 13.11 -9.93
N PRO A 205 33.68 12.97 -9.44
CA PRO A 205 34.85 12.94 -10.31
C PRO A 205 34.76 11.78 -11.32
N GLY A 206 35.12 12.06 -12.58
CA GLY A 206 35.09 11.07 -13.66
C GLY A 206 33.71 10.81 -14.27
N VAL A 207 32.64 11.40 -13.74
CA VAL A 207 31.29 11.27 -14.32
C VAL A 207 30.96 12.49 -15.18
N ASP A 208 30.60 12.25 -16.43
CA ASP A 208 30.06 13.29 -17.31
C ASP A 208 28.59 13.56 -16.95
N PHE A 209 28.32 14.72 -16.33
CA PHE A 209 26.97 15.09 -15.93
C PHE A 209 26.01 15.26 -17.11
N GLU A 210 26.49 15.70 -18.29
CA GLU A 210 25.65 15.88 -19.48
C GLU A 210 25.11 14.54 -20.01
N SER A 211 25.79 13.42 -19.69
CA SER A 211 25.35 12.08 -20.08
C SER A 211 24.06 11.64 -19.40
N MET A 212 23.67 12.29 -18.29
CA MET A 212 22.53 11.93 -17.43
C MET A 212 22.59 10.48 -16.92
N LYS A 213 23.79 9.90 -16.89
CA LYS A 213 24.08 8.53 -16.48
C LYS A 213 25.27 8.51 -15.52
N CYS A 214 25.41 7.42 -14.77
CA CYS A 214 26.51 7.22 -13.84
C CYS A 214 26.96 5.77 -13.91
N ALA A 215 28.21 5.50 -14.29
CA ALA A 215 28.70 4.13 -14.42
C ALA A 215 29.07 3.54 -13.03
N TRP A 216 28.07 3.10 -12.28
CA TRP A 216 28.25 2.43 -10.98
C TRP A 216 29.04 1.11 -11.08
N SER A 217 29.05 0.47 -12.26
CA SER A 217 29.87 -0.72 -12.52
C SER A 217 31.37 -0.41 -12.68
N ASP A 218 31.77 0.85 -12.84
CA ASP A 218 33.18 1.26 -12.80
C ASP A 218 33.65 1.39 -11.34
N ASP A 219 34.78 0.76 -11.01
CA ASP A 219 35.26 0.68 -9.62
C ASP A 219 35.72 2.04 -9.05
N GLU A 220 36.27 2.93 -9.88
CA GLU A 220 36.73 4.26 -9.45
C GLU A 220 35.53 5.18 -9.20
N ILE A 221 34.58 5.20 -10.14
CA ILE A 221 33.32 5.96 -10.00
C ILE A 221 32.52 5.45 -8.80
N TYR A 222 32.41 4.13 -8.63
CA TYR A 222 31.69 3.54 -7.49
C TYR A 222 32.28 3.95 -6.14
N ALA A 223 33.61 3.95 -6.01
CA ALA A 223 34.27 4.42 -4.78
C ALA A 223 33.96 5.90 -4.49
N HIS A 224 33.87 6.74 -5.53
CA HIS A 224 33.46 8.14 -5.38
C HIS A 224 32.00 8.30 -4.97
N VAL A 225 31.09 7.53 -5.59
CA VAL A 225 29.66 7.51 -5.24
C VAL A 225 29.48 7.15 -3.76
N LEU A 226 30.07 6.05 -3.29
CA LEU A 226 29.93 5.61 -1.90
C LEU A 226 30.43 6.65 -0.90
N ARG A 227 31.59 7.27 -1.17
CA ARG A 227 32.14 8.34 -0.33
C ARG A 227 31.15 9.50 -0.24
N LEU A 228 30.67 10.01 -1.37
CA LEU A 228 29.76 11.15 -1.41
C LEU A 228 28.40 10.84 -0.76
N MET A 229 27.88 9.62 -0.92
CA MET A 229 26.65 9.19 -0.22
C MET A 229 26.83 9.18 1.30
N ASN A 230 27.95 8.66 1.81
CA ASN A 230 28.27 8.64 3.25
C ASN A 230 28.52 10.03 3.84
N GLU A 231 29.04 10.94 3.02
CA GLU A 231 29.26 12.33 3.41
C GLU A 231 27.95 13.14 3.42
N ARG A 232 27.09 12.98 2.39
CA ARG A 232 26.02 13.94 2.10
C ARG A 232 24.59 13.41 2.23
N MET A 233 24.35 12.10 2.15
CA MET A 233 23.00 11.56 1.92
C MET A 233 22.54 10.51 2.94
N ASN A 234 23.44 9.70 3.50
CA ASN A 234 23.08 8.60 4.42
C ASN A 234 22.81 9.05 5.87
N LYS A 235 22.78 10.37 6.13
CA LYS A 235 22.59 10.96 7.46
C LYS A 235 21.47 11.97 7.41
N GLY A 236 20.56 11.88 8.37
CA GLY A 236 19.38 12.73 8.44
C GLY A 236 18.12 12.10 7.88
N ASP A 237 17.07 12.89 7.85
CA ASP A 237 15.72 12.50 7.46
C ASP A 237 15.41 12.92 6.03
N VAL A 238 14.55 12.14 5.37
CA VAL A 238 14.09 12.37 3.99
C VAL A 238 12.58 12.14 3.91
N PRO A 239 11.84 12.78 2.99
CA PRO A 239 10.39 12.61 2.87
C PRO A 239 9.96 11.15 2.68
N LEU A 240 10.81 10.31 2.09
CA LEU A 240 10.55 8.87 1.95
C LEU A 240 10.21 8.19 3.28
N ASN A 241 10.84 8.61 4.37
CA ASN A 241 10.64 8.05 5.71
C ASN A 241 9.21 8.29 6.25
N LEU A 242 8.41 9.18 5.65
CA LEU A 242 7.00 9.36 6.01
C LEU A 242 6.17 8.08 5.82
N ASN A 243 6.61 7.12 5.00
CA ASN A 243 5.98 5.79 4.93
C ASN A 243 6.02 5.04 6.28
N ALA A 244 6.94 5.39 7.19
CA ALA A 244 6.96 4.86 8.57
C ALA A 244 5.65 5.07 9.33
N THR A 245 4.88 6.09 8.96
CA THR A 245 3.56 6.35 9.56
C THR A 245 2.59 5.19 9.33
N GLY A 246 2.70 4.44 8.23
CA GLY A 246 1.88 3.26 7.97
C GLY A 246 2.16 2.15 8.99
N LEU A 247 3.44 1.90 9.30
CA LEU A 247 3.85 0.88 10.26
C LEU A 247 3.37 1.20 11.68
N VAL A 248 3.48 2.48 12.07
CA VAL A 248 3.03 2.92 13.41
C VAL A 248 1.50 2.99 13.49
N ALA A 249 0.82 3.39 12.41
CA ALA A 249 -0.64 3.31 12.32
C ALA A 249 -1.13 1.85 12.40
N HIS A 250 -0.43 0.91 11.76
CA HIS A 250 -0.73 -0.52 11.87
C HIS A 250 -0.64 -1.03 13.32
N ALA A 251 0.35 -0.59 14.10
CA ALA A 251 0.41 -0.90 15.53
C ALA A 251 -0.75 -0.28 16.32
N TYR A 252 -1.17 0.96 15.98
CA TYR A 252 -2.38 1.56 16.54
C TYR A 252 -3.62 0.70 16.25
N LEU A 253 -3.84 0.28 15.00
CA LEU A 253 -5.00 -0.52 14.59
C LEU A 253 -5.10 -1.86 15.33
N HIS A 254 -3.98 -2.39 15.84
CA HIS A 254 -3.94 -3.62 16.64
C HIS A 254 -4.16 -3.41 18.14
N THR A 255 -3.87 -2.23 18.67
CA THR A 255 -3.71 -2.00 20.13
C THR A 255 -4.60 -0.90 20.68
N SER A 256 -5.06 0.02 19.84
CA SER A 256 -5.69 1.28 20.23
C SER A 256 -4.83 2.13 21.18
N ASP A 257 -3.50 1.92 21.21
CA ASP A 257 -2.61 2.68 22.08
C ASP A 257 -2.43 4.12 21.55
N PRO A 258 -2.89 5.16 22.29
CA PRO A 258 -2.83 6.53 21.82
C PRO A 258 -1.39 7.06 21.67
N ALA A 259 -0.36 6.37 22.19
CA ALA A 259 1.04 6.72 21.94
C ALA A 259 1.41 6.61 20.45
N PHE A 260 0.96 5.55 19.77
CA PHE A 260 1.20 5.38 18.34
C PHE A 260 0.49 6.45 17.50
N ARG A 261 -0.75 6.78 17.85
CA ARG A 261 -1.49 7.90 17.23
C ARG A 261 -0.74 9.22 17.37
N ARG A 262 -0.27 9.55 18.58
CA ARG A 262 0.49 10.77 18.82
C ARG A 262 1.79 10.79 18.02
N TRP A 263 2.53 9.68 17.98
CA TRP A 263 3.76 9.61 17.20
C TRP A 263 3.52 9.92 15.71
N VAL A 264 2.48 9.34 15.10
CA VAL A 264 2.15 9.60 13.69
C VAL A 264 1.86 11.09 13.47
N GLN A 265 1.07 11.70 14.35
CA GLN A 265 0.74 13.13 14.27
C GLN A 265 1.99 14.01 14.47
N ASP A 266 2.78 13.73 15.50
CA ASP A 266 4.00 14.47 15.82
C ASP A 266 5.03 14.43 14.69
N TYR A 267 5.25 13.25 14.09
CA TYR A 267 6.20 13.08 13.00
C TYR A 267 5.70 13.74 11.70
N PHE A 268 4.41 13.61 11.40
CA PHE A 268 3.77 14.27 10.27
C PHE A 268 3.86 15.80 10.36
N GLU A 269 3.48 16.38 11.51
CA GLU A 269 3.54 17.83 11.75
C GLU A 269 4.98 18.36 11.67
N ALA A 270 5.97 17.57 12.08
CA ALA A 270 7.38 17.95 11.94
C ALA A 270 7.78 18.13 10.46
N TRP A 271 7.25 17.30 9.55
CA TRP A 271 7.46 17.44 8.11
C TRP A 271 6.70 18.63 7.50
N GLU A 272 5.47 18.91 7.95
CA GLU A 272 4.77 20.14 7.58
C GLU A 272 5.61 21.38 7.95
N GLN A 273 6.12 21.44 9.18
CA GLN A 273 6.96 22.56 9.64
C GLN A 273 8.27 22.68 8.86
N ARG A 274 8.88 21.57 8.45
CA ARG A 274 10.09 21.57 7.59
C ARG A 274 9.79 22.15 6.21
N ALA A 275 8.65 21.80 5.62
CA ALA A 275 8.21 22.39 4.36
C ALA A 275 7.93 23.89 4.50
N GLU A 276 7.27 24.33 5.58
CA GLU A 276 7.03 25.75 5.87
C GLU A 276 8.34 26.55 6.01
N ARG A 277 9.33 26.01 6.73
CA ARG A 277 10.69 26.59 6.84
C ARG A 277 11.40 26.70 5.49
N ASN A 278 11.02 25.90 4.50
CA ASN A 278 11.59 25.85 3.16
C ASN A 278 10.70 26.53 2.10
N GLY A 279 9.90 27.53 2.50
CA GLY A 279 9.06 28.29 1.56
C GLY A 279 7.86 27.51 1.02
N GLY A 280 7.45 26.45 1.71
CA GLY A 280 6.31 25.60 1.37
C GLY A 280 6.67 24.34 0.57
N VAL A 281 7.82 24.32 -0.13
CA VAL A 281 8.31 23.13 -0.83
C VAL A 281 8.97 22.21 0.18
N VAL A 282 8.59 20.94 0.22
CA VAL A 282 9.21 19.98 1.13
C VAL A 282 10.71 19.79 0.79
N PRO A 283 11.63 19.99 1.76
CA PRO A 283 13.03 19.66 1.56
C PRO A 283 13.20 18.14 1.48
N ASP A 284 14.19 17.65 0.73
CA ASP A 284 14.43 16.22 0.60
C ASP A 284 15.59 15.68 1.45
N ASN A 285 16.24 16.55 2.23
CA ASN A 285 17.29 16.17 3.18
C ASN A 285 17.34 17.13 4.38
N VAL A 286 17.24 16.56 5.58
CA VAL A 286 17.31 17.28 6.86
C VAL A 286 18.32 16.59 7.76
N GLY A 287 19.40 17.27 8.12
CA GLY A 287 20.50 16.66 8.88
C GLY A 287 20.14 16.28 10.31
N LEU A 288 21.07 15.60 10.98
CA LEU A 288 20.90 15.09 12.34
C LEU A 288 20.66 16.19 13.38
N THR A 289 21.04 17.44 13.08
CA THR A 289 20.77 18.58 13.95
C THR A 289 19.36 19.17 13.77
N GLY A 290 18.65 18.78 12.70
CA GLY A 290 17.36 19.35 12.29
C GLY A 290 17.48 20.48 11.26
N GLU A 291 18.71 20.78 10.79
CA GLU A 291 18.96 21.77 9.75
C GLU A 291 18.78 21.19 8.35
N ILE A 292 18.06 21.92 7.50
CA ILE A 292 17.80 21.55 6.11
C ILE A 292 19.10 21.72 5.32
N GLY A 293 19.50 20.73 4.53
CA GLY A 293 20.73 20.82 3.73
C GLY A 293 22.03 20.64 4.51
N GLU A 294 21.99 20.23 5.79
CA GLU A 294 23.17 20.21 6.69
C GLU A 294 24.38 19.48 6.08
N HIS A 295 24.14 18.33 5.47
CA HIS A 295 25.20 17.50 4.89
C HIS A 295 25.37 17.72 3.38
N ASN A 296 24.59 18.59 2.76
CA ASN A 296 24.61 18.86 1.32
C ASN A 296 24.84 20.34 1.00
N GLU A 297 25.77 20.98 1.73
CA GLU A 297 26.21 22.37 1.50
C GLU A 297 25.05 23.40 1.53
N GLY A 298 24.02 23.13 2.34
CA GLY A 298 22.83 23.98 2.47
C GLY A 298 21.81 23.79 1.35
N LYS A 299 22.02 22.86 0.40
CA LYS A 299 21.03 22.52 -0.62
C LYS A 299 19.88 21.75 0.02
N TRP A 300 18.68 22.33 0.00
CA TRP A 300 17.44 21.70 0.49
C TRP A 300 16.95 20.51 -0.37
N TRP A 301 17.57 20.33 -1.54
CA TRP A 301 17.31 19.25 -2.48
C TRP A 301 18.58 18.39 -2.68
N GLY A 302 18.44 17.19 -3.25
CA GLY A 302 19.53 16.26 -3.56
C GLY A 302 19.70 15.11 -2.57
N GLY A 303 18.75 14.91 -1.66
CA GLY A 303 18.68 13.77 -0.74
C GLY A 303 18.29 12.45 -1.39
N TYR A 304 18.37 11.38 -0.59
CA TYR A 304 18.05 10.00 -1.00
C TYR A 304 16.59 9.89 -1.43
N TYR A 305 16.33 9.36 -2.63
CA TYR A 305 14.98 9.31 -3.22
C TYR A 305 14.27 10.67 -3.22
N GLY A 306 15.06 11.74 -3.36
CA GLY A 306 14.60 13.12 -3.35
C GLY A 306 14.37 13.72 -4.74
N TRP A 307 14.43 15.05 -4.80
CA TRP A 307 14.21 15.87 -5.99
C TRP A 307 15.26 15.62 -7.06
N ARG A 308 16.35 14.93 -6.77
CA ARG A 308 17.38 14.62 -7.77
C ARG A 308 17.34 13.16 -8.19
N TRP A 309 17.51 12.24 -7.23
CA TRP A 309 17.88 10.86 -7.49
C TRP A 309 17.09 9.88 -6.61
N PRO A 310 16.69 8.70 -7.11
CA PRO A 310 16.68 8.29 -8.52
C PRO A 310 15.40 8.76 -9.24
N HIS A 311 14.28 8.92 -8.55
CA HIS A 311 12.96 9.04 -9.18
C HIS A 311 12.28 10.41 -9.13
N GLY A 312 12.74 11.35 -8.28
CA GLY A 312 12.22 12.72 -8.25
C GLY A 312 10.90 12.84 -7.49
N PHE A 313 10.02 13.73 -7.97
CA PHE A 313 8.79 14.11 -7.26
C PHE A 313 7.90 12.96 -6.80
N MET A 314 7.83 11.86 -7.56
CA MET A 314 7.05 10.66 -7.19
C MET A 314 7.41 10.15 -5.79
N THR A 315 8.71 10.06 -5.48
CA THR A 315 9.22 9.50 -4.22
C THR A 315 9.18 10.49 -3.06
N ILE A 316 8.58 11.65 -3.31
CA ILE A 316 8.32 12.70 -2.33
C ILE A 316 6.81 12.82 -2.08
N ILE A 317 6.02 12.96 -3.15
CA ILE A 317 4.57 13.17 -3.00
C ILE A 317 3.87 11.93 -2.45
N GLU A 318 4.31 10.75 -2.87
CA GLU A 318 3.67 9.51 -2.46
C GLU A 318 3.74 9.23 -0.95
N PRO A 319 4.92 9.27 -0.29
CA PRO A 319 4.99 9.07 1.15
C PRO A 319 4.27 10.19 1.93
N ILE A 320 4.20 11.42 1.38
CA ILE A 320 3.41 12.51 1.94
C ILE A 320 1.91 12.20 1.88
N VAL A 321 1.41 11.64 0.77
CA VAL A 321 0.01 11.21 0.63
C VAL A 321 -0.31 10.09 1.62
N ASN A 322 0.55 9.05 1.71
CA ASN A 322 0.41 7.98 2.71
C ASN A 322 0.31 8.55 4.13
N ALA A 323 1.26 9.40 4.53
CA ALA A 323 1.26 9.99 5.87
C ALA A 323 0.06 10.91 6.13
N SER A 324 -0.36 11.69 5.12
CA SER A 324 -1.57 12.53 5.22
C SER A 324 -2.83 11.69 5.44
N MET A 325 -2.96 10.57 4.72
CA MET A 325 -4.09 9.65 4.85
C MET A 325 -4.08 8.91 6.19
N ASN A 326 -2.92 8.49 6.67
CA ASN A 326 -2.73 7.89 7.99
C ASN A 326 -3.12 8.88 9.11
N ALA A 327 -2.62 10.12 9.03
CA ALA A 327 -2.96 11.17 10.00
C ALA A 327 -4.46 11.52 9.96
N ALA A 328 -5.08 11.54 8.78
CA ALA A 328 -6.52 11.77 8.63
C ALA A 328 -7.35 10.63 9.26
N LEU A 329 -6.97 9.37 8.99
CA LEU A 329 -7.60 8.19 9.57
C LEU A 329 -7.53 8.19 11.10
N LEU A 330 -6.36 8.50 11.67
CA LEU A 330 -6.14 8.45 13.13
C LEU A 330 -6.68 9.67 13.89
N SER A 331 -6.90 10.80 13.20
CA SER A 331 -7.48 12.02 13.81
C SER A 331 -8.99 12.16 13.59
N GLY A 332 -9.56 11.43 12.63
CA GLY A 332 -10.92 11.60 12.16
C GLY A 332 -11.19 12.95 11.47
N SER A 333 -10.14 13.60 10.98
CA SER A 333 -10.18 14.94 10.38
C SER A 333 -9.54 14.92 8.99
N MET A 334 -10.11 15.65 8.03
CA MET A 334 -9.50 15.82 6.70
C MET A 334 -8.41 16.90 6.66
N LYS A 335 -8.19 17.64 7.75
CA LYS A 335 -7.16 18.70 7.82
C LYS A 335 -5.76 18.22 7.42
N PRO A 336 -5.28 17.03 7.82
CA PRO A 336 -3.95 16.54 7.44
C PRO A 336 -3.76 16.41 5.92
N LEU A 337 -4.82 16.23 5.13
CA LEU A 337 -4.72 16.17 3.66
C LEU A 337 -4.18 17.48 3.05
N ARG A 338 -4.22 18.60 3.79
CA ARG A 338 -3.68 19.88 3.36
C ARG A 338 -2.20 19.81 2.95
N PHE A 339 -1.38 19.02 3.65
CA PHE A 339 0.05 18.96 3.33
C PHE A 339 0.30 18.42 1.92
N ALA A 340 -0.29 17.26 1.60
CA ALA A 340 -0.23 16.69 0.26
C ALA A 340 -0.82 17.62 -0.81
N ARG A 341 -1.98 18.24 -0.52
CA ARG A 341 -2.62 19.23 -1.42
C ARG A 341 -1.67 20.38 -1.75
N GLN A 342 -1.00 20.94 -0.75
CA GLN A 342 -0.05 22.02 -0.95
C GLN A 342 1.12 21.60 -1.84
N GLN A 343 1.68 20.41 -1.65
CA GLN A 343 2.77 19.93 -2.51
C GLN A 343 2.30 19.71 -3.97
N LEU A 344 1.10 19.18 -4.19
CA LEU A 344 0.51 19.04 -5.52
C LEU A 344 0.23 20.39 -6.18
N ASP A 345 -0.24 21.37 -5.41
CA ASP A 345 -0.54 22.72 -5.91
C ASP A 345 0.74 23.48 -6.27
N LEU A 346 1.76 23.46 -5.41
CA LEU A 346 3.06 24.06 -5.70
C LEU A 346 3.71 23.42 -6.94
N ASN A 347 3.66 22.09 -7.06
CA ASN A 347 4.18 21.40 -8.25
C ASN A 347 3.43 21.82 -9.53
N TRP A 348 2.10 21.98 -9.45
CA TRP A 348 1.28 22.46 -10.55
C TRP A 348 1.53 23.93 -10.91
N GLU A 349 1.82 24.79 -9.95
CA GLU A 349 2.20 26.19 -10.18
C GLU A 349 3.52 26.33 -10.95
N LEU A 350 4.43 25.36 -10.80
CA LEU A 350 5.71 25.30 -11.51
C LEU A 350 5.60 24.77 -12.95
N ARG A 351 4.39 24.43 -13.42
CA ARG A 351 4.20 23.86 -14.76
C ARG A 351 4.67 24.78 -15.87
N GLN A 352 5.12 24.18 -16.96
CA GLN A 352 5.50 24.86 -18.19
C GLN A 352 4.74 24.27 -19.38
N GLU A 353 4.48 25.11 -20.37
CA GLU A 353 4.02 24.63 -21.67
C GLU A 353 5.24 24.22 -22.50
N ARG A 354 5.29 22.94 -22.89
CA ARG A 354 6.34 22.37 -23.75
C ARG A 354 5.68 21.48 -24.78
N GLU A 355 5.96 21.72 -26.06
CA GLU A 355 5.40 20.93 -27.18
C GLU A 355 3.86 20.82 -27.12
N GLY A 356 3.18 21.88 -26.67
CA GLY A 356 1.72 21.92 -26.52
C GLY A 356 1.16 21.12 -25.33
N LYS A 357 2.02 20.58 -24.45
CA LYS A 357 1.64 19.92 -23.20
C LYS A 357 1.95 20.79 -21.99
N GLN A 358 1.09 20.75 -20.99
CA GLN A 358 1.39 21.30 -19.67
C GLN A 358 2.14 20.24 -18.86
N LEU A 359 3.40 20.50 -18.56
CA LEU A 359 4.28 19.58 -17.84
C LEU A 359 4.75 20.22 -16.54
N VAL A 360 4.86 19.43 -15.47
CA VAL A 360 5.35 19.83 -14.14
C VAL A 360 6.76 19.28 -13.92
N PRO A 361 7.62 19.95 -13.14
CA PRO A 361 8.96 19.44 -12.88
C PRO A 361 8.92 18.24 -11.94
N TYR A 362 9.70 17.21 -12.26
CA TYR A 362 9.93 16.07 -11.37
C TYR A 362 11.26 16.14 -10.65
N LYS A 363 12.21 16.93 -11.14
CA LYS A 363 13.54 17.01 -10.55
C LYS A 363 14.05 18.44 -10.37
N HIS A 364 15.09 18.61 -9.55
CA HIS A 364 15.80 19.88 -9.34
C HIS A 364 17.32 19.66 -9.42
N PHE A 365 18.01 20.50 -10.18
CA PHE A 365 19.48 20.56 -10.36
C PHE A 365 20.04 21.90 -9.88
N ASP A 366 21.36 22.09 -9.91
CA ASP A 366 21.98 23.39 -9.60
C ASP A 366 21.50 24.49 -10.57
N SER A 367 21.11 24.08 -11.79
CA SER A 367 20.49 24.95 -12.80
C SER A 367 18.99 25.22 -12.59
N GLY A 368 18.35 24.58 -11.61
CA GLY A 368 16.94 24.76 -11.27
C GLY A 368 16.06 23.55 -11.60
N TRP A 369 14.75 23.79 -11.69
CA TRP A 369 13.73 22.77 -12.00
C TRP A 369 13.95 22.12 -13.37
N THR A 370 13.81 20.80 -13.43
CA THR A 370 14.06 19.99 -14.63
C THR A 370 13.16 18.74 -14.67
N ASP A 371 13.35 17.90 -15.69
CA ASP A 371 12.62 16.65 -15.89
C ASP A 371 11.10 16.88 -15.89
N TYR A 372 10.66 17.73 -16.82
CA TYR A 372 9.26 18.14 -16.93
C TYR A 372 8.43 17.00 -17.53
N ARG A 373 7.43 16.52 -16.78
CA ARG A 373 6.55 15.39 -17.14
C ARG A 373 5.09 15.73 -16.90
N GLU A 374 4.19 14.84 -17.31
CA GLU A 374 2.76 14.98 -17.03
C GLU A 374 2.51 14.91 -15.51
N ALA A 375 1.57 15.72 -15.00
CA ALA A 375 1.27 15.75 -13.57
C ALA A 375 0.59 14.44 -13.12
N PRO A 376 0.96 13.90 -11.94
CA PRO A 376 0.42 12.63 -11.48
C PRO A 376 -0.99 12.80 -10.91
N SER A 377 -2.01 12.48 -11.69
CA SER A 377 -3.42 12.61 -11.27
C SER A 377 -3.83 11.63 -10.16
N GLN A 378 -3.19 10.46 -10.08
CA GLN A 378 -3.53 9.40 -9.12
C GLN A 378 -3.51 9.86 -7.66
N TYR A 379 -2.54 10.69 -7.26
CA TYR A 379 -2.43 11.18 -5.89
C TYR A 379 -3.59 12.09 -5.51
N ALA A 380 -4.06 12.92 -6.45
CA ALA A 380 -5.27 13.72 -6.24
C ALA A 380 -6.53 12.84 -6.14
N VAL A 381 -6.60 11.73 -6.87
CA VAL A 381 -7.67 10.72 -6.73
C VAL A 381 -7.65 10.08 -5.33
N TYR A 382 -6.47 9.75 -4.78
CA TYR A 382 -6.37 9.24 -3.40
C TYR A 382 -6.90 10.24 -2.37
N LEU A 383 -6.51 11.52 -2.48
CA LEU A 383 -7.00 12.59 -1.59
C LEU A 383 -8.52 12.77 -1.73
N TRP A 384 -9.03 12.80 -2.96
CA TRP A 384 -10.47 12.88 -3.23
C TRP A 384 -11.22 11.67 -2.66
N SER A 385 -10.69 10.45 -2.78
CA SER A 385 -11.37 9.25 -2.26
C SER A 385 -11.56 9.28 -0.73
N MET A 386 -10.63 9.93 -0.02
CA MET A 386 -10.68 10.16 1.43
C MET A 386 -11.60 11.33 1.79
N SER A 387 -11.48 12.46 1.08
CA SER A 387 -12.18 13.70 1.45
C SER A 387 -13.59 13.80 0.88
N MET A 388 -13.80 13.32 -0.34
CA MET A 388 -14.94 13.57 -1.22
C MET A 388 -15.22 15.06 -1.44
N GLN A 389 -14.20 15.92 -1.31
CA GLN A 389 -14.32 17.37 -1.43
C GLN A 389 -14.12 17.85 -2.87
N ASP A 390 -14.88 18.87 -3.28
CA ASP A 390 -14.83 19.46 -4.61
C ASP A 390 -13.45 20.04 -4.93
N GLU A 391 -12.72 20.57 -3.94
CA GLU A 391 -11.37 21.10 -4.19
C GLU A 391 -10.37 20.02 -4.58
N ASP A 392 -10.54 18.77 -4.14
CA ASP A 392 -9.70 17.66 -4.62
C ASP A 392 -10.14 17.23 -6.03
N LEU A 393 -11.44 17.29 -6.33
CA LEU A 393 -11.95 17.06 -7.68
C LEU A 393 -11.38 18.08 -8.67
N GLU A 394 -11.34 19.37 -8.33
CA GLU A 394 -10.72 20.42 -9.14
C GLU A 394 -9.23 20.15 -9.41
N ARG A 395 -8.49 19.60 -8.43
CA ARG A 395 -7.07 19.20 -8.61
C ARG A 395 -6.90 18.08 -9.62
N ILE A 396 -7.86 17.17 -9.72
CA ILE A 396 -7.87 16.12 -10.72
C ILE A 396 -8.23 16.72 -12.08
N GLU A 397 -9.34 17.46 -12.16
CA GLU A 397 -9.90 17.98 -13.41
C GLU A 397 -9.06 19.06 -14.09
N ARG A 398 -8.21 19.79 -13.33
CA ARG A 398 -7.28 20.77 -13.92
C ARG A 398 -6.14 20.14 -14.73
N ILE A 399 -5.85 18.85 -14.54
CA ILE A 399 -4.79 18.15 -15.25
C ILE A 399 -5.32 17.76 -16.64
N PRO A 400 -4.70 18.20 -17.74
CA PRO A 400 -5.13 17.82 -19.09
C PRO A 400 -5.15 16.30 -19.27
N GLN A 401 -6.24 15.78 -19.83
CA GLN A 401 -6.35 14.37 -20.15
C GLN A 401 -5.50 14.06 -21.39
N THR A 402 -4.30 13.54 -21.16
CA THR A 402 -3.36 13.12 -22.23
C THR A 402 -3.69 11.75 -22.81
N HIS A 403 -4.60 11.03 -22.17
CA HIS A 403 -5.18 9.76 -22.60
C HIS A 403 -6.63 9.64 -22.11
N ASP A 404 -7.41 8.72 -22.67
CA ASP A 404 -8.77 8.44 -22.22
C ASP A 404 -8.74 7.79 -20.81
N TRP A 405 -9.28 8.49 -19.82
CA TRP A 405 -9.37 7.98 -18.44
C TRP A 405 -10.38 6.83 -18.29
N SER A 406 -11.16 6.53 -19.33
CA SER A 406 -12.07 5.37 -19.39
C SER A 406 -11.40 4.10 -19.96
N ASP A 407 -10.13 4.20 -20.33
CA ASP A 407 -9.35 3.11 -20.90
C ASP A 407 -8.91 2.13 -19.80
N ILE A 408 -9.54 0.96 -19.80
CA ILE A 408 -9.23 -0.14 -18.87
C ILE A 408 -8.12 -0.99 -19.50
N ILE A 409 -7.00 -1.10 -18.80
CA ILE A 409 -5.82 -1.82 -19.27
C ILE A 409 -5.62 -3.16 -18.58
N VAL A 410 -4.89 -4.04 -19.28
CA VAL A 410 -4.31 -5.27 -18.73
C VAL A 410 -2.80 -5.05 -18.66
N PRO A 411 -2.24 -4.69 -17.49
CA PRO A 411 -0.82 -4.40 -17.36
C PRO A 411 0.05 -5.57 -17.81
N GLN A 412 1.16 -5.27 -18.48
CA GLN A 412 2.09 -6.28 -19.00
C GLN A 412 3.36 -6.42 -18.17
N THR A 413 3.63 -5.47 -17.26
CA THR A 413 4.82 -5.42 -16.42
C THR A 413 4.48 -4.72 -15.11
N SER A 414 5.19 -5.06 -14.03
CA SER A 414 5.18 -4.28 -12.79
C SER A 414 6.10 -3.06 -12.96
N GLY A 415 5.60 -1.87 -12.67
CA GLY A 415 6.34 -0.61 -12.80
C GLY A 415 5.98 0.17 -14.06
N LYS A 416 6.89 1.01 -14.57
CA LYS A 416 6.61 1.88 -15.71
C LYS A 416 6.55 1.12 -17.03
N ASP A 417 5.38 1.11 -17.68
CA ASP A 417 5.24 0.60 -19.04
C ASP A 417 5.98 1.54 -20.02
N LYS A 418 7.08 1.06 -20.61
CA LYS A 418 7.91 1.84 -21.56
C LYS A 418 7.14 2.29 -22.81
N ARG A 419 6.06 1.59 -23.19
CA ARG A 419 5.26 1.88 -24.39
C ARG A 419 4.21 2.94 -24.11
N THR A 420 3.53 2.86 -22.97
CA THR A 420 2.41 3.77 -22.64
C THR A 420 2.82 4.89 -21.70
N GLY A 421 3.96 4.76 -21.02
CA GLY A 421 4.44 5.68 -19.98
C GLY A 421 3.65 5.60 -18.67
N ARG A 422 2.66 4.71 -18.56
CA ARG A 422 1.81 4.53 -17.38
C ARG A 422 2.56 3.74 -16.31
N GLU A 423 2.37 4.13 -15.06
CA GLU A 423 2.88 3.40 -13.90
C GLU A 423 1.91 2.27 -13.55
N THR A 424 2.40 1.03 -13.56
CA THR A 424 1.61 -0.17 -13.24
C THR A 424 2.29 -1.06 -12.20
N LYS A 425 2.91 -0.44 -11.19
CA LYS A 425 3.50 -1.17 -10.05
C LYS A 425 2.45 -2.09 -9.40
N HIS A 426 2.87 -3.31 -9.06
CA HIS A 426 1.99 -4.40 -8.59
C HIS A 426 0.82 -4.73 -9.55
N TYR A 427 0.98 -4.45 -10.85
CA TYR A 427 -0.05 -4.64 -11.86
C TYR A 427 -1.36 -3.87 -11.57
N VAL A 428 -1.25 -2.76 -10.82
CA VAL A 428 -2.35 -1.82 -10.57
C VAL A 428 -2.31 -0.74 -11.64
N GLY A 429 -3.36 -0.58 -12.43
CA GLY A 429 -3.33 0.34 -13.57
C GLY A 429 -4.64 1.08 -13.87
N ASN A 430 -5.70 0.85 -13.08
CA ASN A 430 -7.06 1.23 -13.42
C ASN A 430 -7.70 2.18 -12.38
N THR A 431 -6.90 2.89 -11.57
CA THR A 431 -7.40 3.90 -10.62
C THR A 431 -8.23 5.01 -11.29
N LEU A 432 -7.82 5.49 -12.48
CA LEU A 432 -8.55 6.53 -13.22
C LEU A 432 -9.88 6.01 -13.81
N PRO A 433 -9.93 4.83 -14.48
CA PRO A 433 -11.19 4.20 -14.86
C PRO A 433 -12.15 3.97 -13.69
N TRP A 434 -11.65 3.49 -12.54
CA TRP A 434 -12.45 3.34 -11.32
C TRP A 434 -13.02 4.69 -10.85
N PHE A 435 -12.21 5.74 -10.87
CA PHE A 435 -12.64 7.10 -10.53
C PHE A 435 -13.74 7.63 -11.47
N GLN A 436 -13.68 7.32 -12.79
CA GLN A 436 -14.78 7.63 -13.71
C GLN A 436 -16.04 6.87 -13.36
N TYR A 437 -15.91 5.58 -13.01
CA TYR A 437 -17.03 4.72 -12.65
C TYR A 437 -17.78 5.21 -11.40
N VAL A 438 -17.09 5.48 -10.29
CA VAL A 438 -17.75 5.90 -9.04
C VAL A 438 -18.39 7.29 -9.12
N GLN A 439 -18.06 8.07 -10.14
CA GLN A 439 -18.74 9.33 -10.50
C GLN A 439 -19.89 9.14 -11.50
N GLY A 440 -20.20 7.91 -11.92
CA GLY A 440 -21.24 7.59 -12.88
C GLY A 440 -20.87 7.86 -14.34
N LYS A 441 -19.61 8.14 -14.66
CA LYS A 441 -19.13 8.45 -16.01
C LYS A 441 -18.79 7.19 -16.84
N LEU A 442 -18.67 6.02 -16.19
CA LEU A 442 -18.29 4.74 -16.84
C LEU A 442 -19.16 3.56 -16.36
N PRO A 443 -20.45 3.49 -16.72
CA PRO A 443 -21.41 2.53 -16.13
C PRO A 443 -21.13 1.06 -16.47
N ASP A 444 -20.42 0.76 -17.55
CA ASP A 444 -20.03 -0.59 -17.96
C ASP A 444 -18.71 -1.07 -17.32
N TYR A 445 -18.09 -0.24 -16.46
CA TYR A 445 -16.84 -0.53 -15.77
C TYR A 445 -16.81 -1.89 -15.07
N PRO A 446 -17.82 -2.29 -14.27
CA PRO A 446 -17.73 -3.51 -13.45
C PRO A 446 -17.46 -4.76 -14.27
N GLU A 447 -18.16 -4.93 -15.40
CA GLU A 447 -17.94 -6.09 -16.27
C GLU A 447 -16.59 -6.02 -16.97
N ARG A 448 -16.22 -4.85 -17.49
CA ARG A 448 -14.98 -4.66 -18.25
C ARG A 448 -13.73 -4.86 -17.39
N ILE A 449 -13.72 -4.37 -16.15
CA ILE A 449 -12.57 -4.52 -15.25
C ILE A 449 -12.43 -5.97 -14.75
N LEU A 450 -13.55 -6.67 -14.48
CA LEU A 450 -13.51 -8.09 -14.12
C LEU A 450 -12.96 -8.95 -15.27
N GLU A 451 -13.40 -8.70 -16.50
CA GLU A 451 -12.86 -9.37 -17.70
C GLU A 451 -11.38 -9.03 -17.93
N ALA A 452 -10.97 -7.79 -17.68
CA ALA A 452 -9.56 -7.39 -17.76
C ALA A 452 -8.71 -8.11 -16.70
N ASN A 453 -9.20 -8.24 -15.47
CA ASN A 453 -8.50 -8.93 -14.39
C ASN A 453 -8.42 -10.45 -14.65
N GLU A 454 -9.46 -11.09 -15.20
CA GLU A 454 -9.39 -12.49 -15.66
C GLU A 454 -8.28 -12.68 -16.71
N ARG A 455 -8.15 -11.75 -17.67
CA ARG A 455 -7.08 -11.78 -18.68
C ARG A 455 -5.69 -11.62 -18.07
N LEU A 456 -5.52 -10.72 -17.10
CA LEU A 456 -4.26 -10.57 -16.37
C LEU A 456 -3.86 -11.88 -15.70
N ILE A 457 -4.77 -12.52 -14.96
CA ILE A 457 -4.50 -13.78 -14.27
C ILE A 457 -4.13 -14.88 -15.28
N ALA A 458 -4.83 -14.95 -16.41
CA ALA A 458 -4.50 -15.91 -17.46
C ALA A 458 -3.07 -15.71 -18.02
N GLN A 459 -2.65 -14.46 -18.23
CA GLN A 459 -1.28 -14.13 -18.68
C GLN A 459 -0.24 -14.54 -17.62
N GLN A 460 -0.51 -14.26 -16.34
CA GLN A 460 0.40 -14.63 -15.26
C GLN A 460 0.50 -16.15 -15.08
N LEU A 461 -0.61 -16.88 -15.19
CA LEU A 461 -0.61 -18.34 -15.19
C LEU A 461 0.19 -18.91 -16.37
N GLU A 462 0.09 -18.31 -17.56
CA GLU A 462 0.91 -18.70 -18.73
C GLU A 462 2.41 -18.51 -18.44
N ARG A 463 2.80 -17.35 -17.90
CA ARG A 463 4.19 -17.08 -17.50
C ARG A 463 4.68 -18.05 -16.44
N MET A 464 3.89 -18.28 -15.39
CA MET A 464 4.20 -19.21 -14.31
C MET A 464 4.43 -20.64 -14.82
N ARG A 465 3.60 -21.10 -15.77
CA ARG A 465 3.66 -22.45 -16.36
C ARG A 465 4.70 -22.59 -17.48
N SER A 466 5.29 -21.48 -17.93
CA SER A 466 6.34 -21.49 -18.95
C SER A 466 7.64 -22.13 -18.43
N PRO A 467 8.57 -22.55 -19.31
CA PRO A 467 9.90 -23.00 -18.90
C PRO A 467 10.67 -21.98 -18.05
N GLN A 468 10.48 -20.68 -18.33
CA GLN A 468 11.10 -19.59 -17.58
C GLN A 468 10.51 -19.48 -16.16
N GLY A 469 9.23 -19.78 -15.99
CA GLY A 469 8.56 -19.82 -14.68
C GLY A 469 8.88 -21.05 -13.84
N ASP A 470 9.68 -22.00 -14.31
CA ASP A 470 10.09 -23.17 -13.53
C ASP A 470 11.28 -22.81 -12.61
N PRO A 471 11.11 -22.89 -11.27
CA PRO A 471 12.18 -22.52 -10.33
C PRO A 471 13.43 -23.40 -10.46
N LEU A 472 13.32 -24.59 -11.07
CA LEU A 472 14.47 -25.47 -11.33
C LEU A 472 15.36 -24.99 -12.47
N ASN A 473 14.85 -24.08 -13.32
CA ASN A 473 15.60 -23.51 -14.44
C ASN A 473 16.25 -22.16 -14.10
N TRP A 474 16.00 -21.61 -12.91
CA TRP A 474 16.55 -20.34 -12.49
C TRP A 474 18.05 -20.45 -12.18
N THR A 475 18.83 -19.50 -12.68
CA THR A 475 20.28 -19.48 -12.43
C THR A 475 20.62 -18.66 -11.18
N GLU A 476 21.80 -18.92 -10.61
CA GLU A 476 22.36 -18.16 -9.48
C GLU A 476 23.00 -16.81 -9.92
N SER A 477 22.81 -16.36 -11.18
CA SER A 477 23.40 -15.10 -11.69
C SER A 477 22.69 -13.85 -11.18
N TYR A 478 23.43 -12.75 -10.95
CA TYR A 478 22.90 -11.48 -10.45
C TYR A 478 22.67 -10.42 -11.55
N HIS A 479 22.69 -10.79 -12.84
CA HIS A 479 22.63 -9.82 -13.95
C HIS A 479 21.20 -9.51 -14.44
N GLU A 480 20.98 -8.28 -14.89
CA GLU A 480 19.69 -7.67 -15.32
C GLU A 480 18.88 -8.43 -16.37
N ASN A 481 19.50 -9.32 -17.15
CA ASN A 481 18.83 -10.06 -18.23
C ASN A 481 18.43 -11.48 -17.84
N ASP A 482 18.52 -11.83 -16.56
CA ASP A 482 18.11 -13.15 -16.08
C ASP A 482 16.70 -13.13 -15.50
N PHE A 483 15.89 -14.08 -15.96
CA PHE A 483 14.55 -14.38 -15.43
C PHE A 483 14.61 -14.91 -13.99
N SER A 484 15.79 -14.97 -13.36
CA SER A 484 16.03 -15.36 -11.96
C SER A 484 16.30 -14.20 -11.01
N SER A 485 16.05 -12.94 -11.42
CA SER A 485 16.24 -11.75 -10.57
C SER A 485 15.35 -11.77 -9.32
N ILE A 486 15.66 -10.91 -8.34
CA ILE A 486 14.98 -10.83 -7.05
C ILE A 486 13.46 -10.55 -7.17
N HIS A 487 13.04 -9.85 -8.23
CA HIS A 487 11.63 -9.53 -8.51
C HIS A 487 10.80 -10.70 -9.10
N ILE A 488 11.39 -11.89 -9.26
CA ILE A 488 10.78 -12.98 -10.05
C ILE A 488 9.36 -13.34 -9.59
N TRP A 489 9.10 -13.37 -8.28
CA TRP A 489 7.77 -13.73 -7.78
C TRP A 489 6.71 -12.70 -8.16
N GLN A 490 7.06 -11.42 -8.28
CA GLN A 490 6.14 -10.41 -8.80
C GLN A 490 5.79 -10.69 -10.26
N GLU A 491 6.76 -11.11 -11.07
CA GLU A 491 6.55 -11.36 -12.50
C GLU A 491 5.73 -12.62 -12.78
N VAL A 492 5.76 -13.63 -11.90
CA VAL A 492 5.02 -14.89 -12.05
C VAL A 492 3.77 -15.02 -11.18
N CYS A 493 3.51 -14.09 -10.25
CA CYS A 493 2.36 -14.16 -9.36
C CYS A 493 1.05 -14.03 -10.15
N PRO A 494 0.10 -14.98 -10.03
CA PRO A 494 -1.21 -14.86 -10.66
C PRO A 494 -2.27 -14.24 -9.74
N VAL A 495 -1.91 -13.79 -8.54
CA VAL A 495 -2.85 -13.33 -7.52
C VAL A 495 -2.91 -11.80 -7.53
N TYR A 496 -3.74 -11.26 -8.43
CA TYR A 496 -4.04 -9.83 -8.55
C TYR A 496 -5.55 -9.59 -8.54
N MET A 497 -6.00 -8.61 -7.77
CA MET A 497 -7.42 -8.38 -7.51
C MET A 497 -7.81 -6.90 -7.44
N GLU A 498 -7.19 -6.06 -8.28
CA GLU A 498 -7.54 -4.64 -8.41
C GLU A 498 -9.05 -4.46 -8.61
N SER A 499 -9.66 -5.29 -9.48
CA SER A 499 -11.09 -5.25 -9.74
C SER A 499 -11.93 -5.56 -8.49
N LEU A 500 -11.51 -6.54 -7.67
CA LEU A 500 -12.28 -6.92 -6.49
C LEU A 500 -12.18 -5.85 -5.41
N VAL A 501 -11.00 -5.27 -5.18
CA VAL A 501 -10.84 -4.16 -4.22
C VAL A 501 -11.71 -2.97 -4.62
N GLN A 502 -11.64 -2.56 -5.88
CA GLN A 502 -12.38 -1.43 -6.41
C GLN A 502 -13.89 -1.61 -6.36
N LEU A 503 -14.40 -2.76 -6.81
CA LEU A 503 -15.83 -3.02 -6.89
C LEU A 503 -16.43 -3.37 -5.53
N THR A 504 -15.73 -4.10 -4.67
CA THR A 504 -16.30 -4.53 -3.39
C THR A 504 -16.11 -3.49 -2.30
N LEU A 505 -14.92 -2.89 -2.16
CA LEU A 505 -14.64 -1.96 -1.07
C LEU A 505 -14.95 -0.50 -1.44
N GLY A 506 -15.13 -0.20 -2.73
CA GLY A 506 -15.31 1.16 -3.22
C GLY A 506 -14.05 1.99 -3.01
N ALA A 507 -12.89 1.48 -3.41
CA ALA A 507 -11.60 2.11 -3.20
C ALA A 507 -10.56 1.81 -4.26
N PRO A 508 -9.57 2.70 -4.47
CA PRO A 508 -8.38 2.33 -5.21
C PRO A 508 -7.59 1.25 -4.45
N MET A 509 -6.67 0.56 -5.14
CA MET A 509 -5.66 -0.25 -4.48
C MET A 509 -4.81 0.62 -3.53
N PRO A 510 -4.24 0.06 -2.45
CA PRO A 510 -3.31 0.82 -1.62
C PRO A 510 -2.11 1.27 -2.46
N ILE A 511 -1.53 2.40 -2.08
CA ILE A 511 -0.26 2.87 -2.64
C ILE A 511 0.82 1.81 -2.36
N SER A 512 1.58 1.42 -3.40
CA SER A 512 2.48 0.26 -3.36
C SER A 512 3.58 0.36 -2.31
N HIS A 513 4.09 1.56 -2.05
CA HIS A 513 5.18 1.79 -1.10
C HIS A 513 4.64 2.03 0.33
N GLY A 514 3.79 1.12 0.83
CA GLY A 514 3.36 1.11 2.24
C GLY A 514 2.05 1.84 2.58
N GLY A 515 1.17 2.05 1.60
CA GLY A 515 -0.15 2.63 1.85
C GLY A 515 -1.10 1.68 2.59
N LEU A 516 -1.85 2.18 3.57
CA LEU A 516 -2.97 1.43 4.14
C LEU A 516 -4.13 1.35 3.13
N LEU A 517 -4.92 0.28 3.18
CA LEU A 517 -6.09 0.12 2.31
C LEU A 517 -7.29 0.90 2.88
N HIS A 518 -7.60 2.04 2.26
CA HIS A 518 -8.71 2.91 2.64
C HIS A 518 -9.95 2.65 1.78
N GLY A 519 -10.89 1.87 2.29
CA GLY A 519 -12.16 1.52 1.63
C GLY A 519 -13.40 2.09 2.30
N ARG A 520 -14.46 2.26 1.51
CA ARG A 520 -15.78 2.69 1.99
C ARG A 520 -16.47 1.57 2.76
N PHE A 521 -16.25 0.32 2.35
CA PHE A 521 -16.83 -0.86 2.99
C PHE A 521 -15.79 -1.96 3.23
N ARG A 522 -16.13 -2.88 4.15
CA ARG A 522 -15.49 -4.19 4.33
C ARG A 522 -16.57 -5.20 4.71
N TYR A 523 -16.36 -6.48 4.40
CA TYR A 523 -17.37 -7.53 4.59
C TYR A 523 -16.87 -8.62 5.52
N PHE A 524 -17.82 -9.32 6.14
CA PHE A 524 -17.55 -10.53 6.90
C PHE A 524 -18.60 -11.60 6.63
N ASP A 525 -18.14 -12.85 6.56
CA ASP A 525 -18.96 -14.04 6.45
C ASP A 525 -19.54 -14.39 7.82
N ALA A 526 -20.85 -14.16 8.00
CA ALA A 526 -21.49 -14.32 9.30
C ALA A 526 -21.65 -15.78 9.72
N GLU A 527 -21.72 -16.70 8.75
CA GLU A 527 -21.86 -18.13 9.00
C GLU A 527 -20.54 -18.71 9.52
N HIS A 528 -19.44 -18.41 8.81
CA HIS A 528 -18.11 -18.93 9.15
C HIS A 528 -17.33 -18.05 10.12
N ARG A 529 -17.87 -16.88 10.48
CA ARG A 529 -17.26 -15.90 11.38
C ARG A 529 -15.84 -15.48 10.98
N ARG A 530 -15.65 -15.14 9.70
CA ARG A 530 -14.36 -14.73 9.13
C ARG A 530 -14.48 -13.45 8.28
N PRO A 531 -13.37 -12.73 8.03
CA PRO A 531 -13.35 -11.63 7.07
C PRO A 531 -13.70 -12.09 5.65
N GLY A 532 -14.21 -11.14 4.88
CA GLY A 532 -14.51 -11.30 3.46
C GLY A 532 -15.97 -11.58 3.16
N LEU A 533 -16.32 -11.56 1.87
CA LEU A 533 -17.65 -11.92 1.39
C LEU A 533 -17.93 -13.41 1.65
N PRO A 534 -19.14 -13.78 2.08
CA PRO A 534 -19.56 -15.17 2.12
C PRO A 534 -19.45 -15.83 0.73
N LEU A 535 -19.40 -17.16 0.72
CA LEU A 535 -19.52 -17.93 -0.51
C LEU A 535 -20.80 -17.52 -1.27
N ASP A 536 -20.72 -17.46 -2.60
CA ASP A 536 -21.81 -17.07 -3.50
C ASP A 536 -22.30 -15.62 -3.43
N VAL A 537 -21.78 -14.80 -2.50
CA VAL A 537 -22.15 -13.39 -2.39
C VAL A 537 -21.22 -12.53 -3.24
N ALA A 538 -21.81 -11.69 -4.09
CA ALA A 538 -21.11 -10.63 -4.81
C ALA A 538 -21.52 -9.26 -4.26
N ALA A 539 -20.57 -8.33 -4.24
CA ALA A 539 -20.79 -6.96 -3.79
C ALA A 539 -20.30 -5.95 -4.83
N LEU A 540 -21.06 -4.89 -5.03
CA LEU A 540 -20.72 -3.80 -5.95
C LEU A 540 -21.02 -2.46 -5.31
N VAL A 541 -19.99 -1.65 -5.13
CA VAL A 541 -20.11 -0.23 -4.82
C VAL A 541 -20.36 0.50 -6.13
N GLU A 542 -21.53 1.10 -6.26
CA GLU A 542 -21.99 1.74 -7.50
C GLU A 542 -21.64 3.23 -7.55
N ARG A 543 -21.58 3.88 -6.38
CA ARG A 543 -21.32 5.30 -6.24
C ARG A 543 -20.78 5.62 -4.86
N LEU A 544 -19.94 6.66 -4.79
CA LEU A 544 -19.47 7.23 -3.54
C LEU A 544 -19.93 8.68 -3.41
N ASP A 545 -20.35 9.07 -2.22
CA ASP A 545 -20.67 10.44 -1.84
C ASP A 545 -19.96 10.82 -0.53
N ALA A 546 -20.02 12.10 -0.13
CA ALA A 546 -19.33 12.61 1.06
C ALA A 546 -19.91 12.10 2.38
N ASP A 547 -21.20 11.74 2.38
CA ASP A 547 -22.00 11.28 3.50
C ASP A 547 -22.75 9.98 3.18
N GLY A 548 -22.36 9.28 2.10
CA GLY A 548 -23.04 8.07 1.68
C GLY A 548 -22.33 7.26 0.60
N ALA A 549 -22.93 6.13 0.25
CA ALA A 549 -22.54 5.30 -0.88
C ALA A 549 -23.68 4.39 -1.32
N ASN A 550 -23.67 3.97 -2.59
CA ASN A 550 -24.60 2.98 -3.11
C ASN A 550 -23.93 1.60 -3.14
N LEU A 551 -24.58 0.61 -2.51
CA LEU A 551 -24.09 -0.76 -2.39
C LEU A 551 -25.12 -1.75 -2.94
N HIS A 552 -24.68 -2.62 -3.84
CA HIS A 552 -25.48 -3.69 -4.39
C HIS A 552 -24.91 -5.06 -3.97
N LEU A 553 -25.73 -5.84 -3.26
CA LEU A 553 -25.38 -7.19 -2.81
C LEU A 553 -26.23 -8.22 -3.56
N VAL A 554 -25.61 -9.30 -3.99
CA VAL A 554 -26.26 -10.37 -4.75
C VAL A 554 -25.87 -11.72 -4.17
N ASN A 555 -26.85 -12.56 -3.83
CA ASN A 555 -26.63 -13.98 -3.59
C ASN A 555 -26.84 -14.75 -4.90
N THR A 556 -25.74 -15.29 -5.44
CA THR A 556 -25.75 -16.05 -6.70
C THR A 556 -26.20 -17.50 -6.51
N ASN A 557 -26.30 -17.98 -5.26
CA ASN A 557 -26.78 -19.32 -4.94
C ASN A 557 -28.31 -19.39 -5.01
N VAL A 558 -28.86 -20.42 -5.64
CA VAL A 558 -30.31 -20.62 -5.82
C VAL A 558 -30.96 -21.55 -4.79
N SER A 559 -30.18 -22.15 -3.89
CA SER A 559 -30.66 -23.05 -2.84
C SER A 559 -30.34 -22.58 -1.41
N GLU A 560 -29.25 -21.86 -1.20
CA GLU A 560 -28.75 -21.50 0.14
C GLU A 560 -28.94 -20.01 0.44
N THR A 561 -29.34 -19.71 1.67
CA THR A 561 -29.33 -18.34 2.22
C THR A 561 -27.91 -17.99 2.66
N ARG A 562 -27.48 -16.76 2.37
CA ARG A 562 -26.20 -16.23 2.86
C ARG A 562 -26.44 -15.04 3.78
N ILE A 563 -25.60 -14.88 4.78
CA ILE A 563 -25.64 -13.72 5.69
C ILE A 563 -24.29 -13.04 5.62
N VAL A 564 -24.28 -11.78 5.18
CA VAL A 564 -23.08 -10.94 5.13
C VAL A 564 -23.19 -9.84 6.17
N VAL A 565 -22.08 -9.56 6.87
CA VAL A 565 -21.94 -8.35 7.69
C VAL A 565 -21.24 -7.30 6.84
N VAL A 566 -21.91 -6.17 6.60
CA VAL A 566 -21.33 -4.99 5.97
C VAL A 566 -20.77 -4.09 7.06
N GLN A 567 -19.52 -3.68 6.93
CA GLN A 567 -18.85 -2.72 7.80
C GLN A 567 -18.63 -1.39 7.07
N GLY A 568 -18.93 -0.28 7.74
CA GLY A 568 -18.54 1.05 7.28
C GLY A 568 -17.05 1.32 7.52
N GLY A 569 -16.31 1.57 6.44
CA GLY A 569 -14.86 1.76 6.48
C GLY A 569 -14.08 0.44 6.58
N THR A 570 -12.89 0.39 5.99
CA THR A 570 -12.02 -0.80 6.05
C THR A 570 -11.59 -1.14 7.49
N PHE A 571 -11.46 -0.11 8.33
CA PHE A 571 -11.03 -0.21 9.73
C PHE A 571 -12.19 0.05 10.72
N GLY A 572 -13.44 0.03 10.24
CA GLY A 572 -14.63 0.22 11.08
C GLY A 572 -14.80 1.66 11.57
N GLU A 573 -14.13 2.61 10.92
CA GLU A 573 -14.06 4.01 11.32
C GLU A 573 -15.30 4.81 10.90
N HIS A 574 -16.15 4.28 10.01
CA HIS A 574 -17.42 4.93 9.64
C HIS A 574 -18.60 4.34 10.43
N ARG A 575 -19.58 5.19 10.75
CA ARG A 575 -20.89 4.74 11.25
C ARG A 575 -21.87 4.71 10.10
N ILE A 576 -22.52 3.57 9.89
CA ILE A 576 -23.68 3.45 9.02
C ILE A 576 -24.85 4.05 9.79
N ASP A 577 -25.36 5.19 9.33
CA ASP A 577 -26.43 5.91 10.01
C ASP A 577 -27.78 5.31 9.63
N SER A 578 -28.05 5.18 8.33
CA SER A 578 -29.28 4.58 7.80
C SER A 578 -29.03 3.85 6.47
N VAL A 579 -29.97 2.99 6.10
CA VAL A 579 -30.04 2.39 4.76
C VAL A 579 -31.42 2.54 4.16
N ILE A 580 -31.46 2.84 2.86
CA ILE A 580 -32.68 2.86 2.06
C ILE A 580 -32.59 1.73 1.04
N GLU A 581 -33.53 0.79 1.13
CA GLU A 581 -33.66 -0.30 0.16
C GLU A 581 -34.36 0.22 -1.11
N ASP A 582 -33.74 0.03 -2.28
CA ASP A 582 -34.35 0.31 -3.58
C ASP A 582 -35.38 -0.79 -3.91
N SER A 583 -36.58 -0.65 -3.31
CA SER A 583 -37.71 -1.55 -3.48
C SER A 583 -39.02 -0.79 -3.73
N ASP A 584 -40.07 -1.52 -4.15
CA ASP A 584 -41.40 -0.96 -4.43
C ASP A 584 -41.98 -0.14 -3.25
N SER A 585 -41.49 -0.39 -2.03
CA SER A 585 -41.73 0.45 -0.86
C SER A 585 -40.41 0.99 -0.33
N VAL A 586 -40.09 2.24 -0.67
CA VAL A 586 -38.92 2.95 -0.10
C VAL A 586 -39.04 2.95 1.42
N ARG A 587 -38.15 2.20 2.08
CA ARG A 587 -38.09 2.10 3.53
C ARG A 587 -36.70 2.49 3.98
N GLU A 588 -36.63 3.56 4.76
CA GLU A 588 -35.43 3.92 5.49
C GLU A 588 -35.37 3.11 6.79
N ILE A 589 -34.18 2.59 7.09
CA ILE A 589 -33.89 1.77 8.26
C ILE A 589 -32.72 2.39 9.00
N ASP A 590 -32.94 2.82 10.24
CA ASP A 590 -31.89 3.32 11.11
C ASP A 590 -30.96 2.17 11.52
N VAL A 591 -29.65 2.39 11.38
CA VAL A 591 -28.62 1.41 11.74
C VAL A 591 -27.85 1.87 12.97
N GLY A 592 -27.24 3.06 12.92
CA GLY A 592 -26.54 3.69 14.04
C GLY A 592 -25.30 2.94 14.56
N ASP A 593 -24.69 2.08 13.74
CA ASP A 593 -23.57 1.21 14.11
C ASP A 593 -22.54 1.16 12.96
N ARG A 594 -21.32 0.68 13.21
CA ARG A 594 -20.34 0.38 12.15
C ARG A 594 -20.73 -0.87 11.35
N TRP A 595 -21.59 -1.74 11.89
CA TRP A 595 -21.99 -3.00 11.26
C TRP A 595 -23.49 -3.09 10.93
N LEU A 596 -23.79 -3.59 9.74
CA LEU A 596 -25.11 -3.97 9.27
C LEU A 596 -25.11 -5.44 8.86
N GLU A 597 -26.05 -6.25 9.35
CA GLU A 597 -26.26 -7.61 8.83
C GLU A 597 -27.26 -7.60 7.67
N VAL A 598 -26.92 -8.25 6.57
CA VAL A 598 -27.79 -8.43 5.42
C VAL A 598 -27.97 -9.93 5.18
N GLU A 599 -29.20 -10.40 5.37
CA GLU A 599 -29.62 -11.76 5.01
C GLU A 599 -30.08 -11.77 3.55
N LEU A 600 -29.46 -12.63 2.75
CA LEU A 600 -29.71 -12.79 1.33
C LEU A 600 -30.27 -14.20 1.08
N PRO A 601 -31.60 -14.40 1.06
CA PRO A 601 -32.21 -15.66 0.65
C PRO A 601 -31.76 -16.11 -0.75
N PRO A 602 -32.05 -17.36 -1.14
CA PRO A 602 -31.55 -17.89 -2.40
C PRO A 602 -32.02 -17.08 -3.62
N GLY A 603 -31.07 -16.71 -4.48
CA GLY A 603 -31.30 -15.96 -5.72
C GLY A 603 -31.82 -14.54 -5.51
N THR A 604 -31.54 -13.95 -4.35
CA THR A 604 -31.95 -12.58 -4.03
C THR A 604 -30.83 -11.57 -4.20
N SER A 605 -31.22 -10.32 -4.42
CA SER A 605 -30.32 -9.18 -4.38
C SER A 605 -30.95 -8.00 -3.65
N VAL A 606 -30.13 -7.08 -3.18
CA VAL A 606 -30.57 -5.82 -2.59
C VAL A 606 -29.64 -4.69 -3.02
N ARG A 607 -30.23 -3.55 -3.37
CA ARG A 607 -29.53 -2.29 -3.57
C ARG A 607 -29.84 -1.37 -2.41
N LEU A 608 -28.79 -0.83 -1.81
CA LEU A 608 -28.83 -0.01 -0.61
C LEU A 608 -28.23 1.35 -0.93
N GLN A 609 -28.99 2.42 -0.68
CA GLN A 609 -28.41 3.74 -0.48
C GLN A 609 -28.03 3.82 1.00
N VAL A 610 -26.74 3.93 1.29
CA VAL A 610 -26.21 3.89 2.65
C VAL A 610 -25.85 5.30 3.07
N GLY A 611 -26.55 5.84 4.06
CA GLY A 611 -26.18 7.10 4.73
C GLY A 611 -25.13 6.83 5.81
N MET A 612 -24.11 7.68 5.92
CA MET A 612 -23.01 7.46 6.86
C MET A 612 -22.33 8.72 7.39
N SER A 613 -21.90 8.61 8.64
CA SER A 613 -20.97 9.53 9.28
C SER A 613 -19.58 8.92 9.18
N ARG A 614 -18.76 9.46 8.28
CA ARG A 614 -17.38 8.98 8.07
C ARG A 614 -16.49 9.42 9.23
N TYR A 615 -15.56 8.56 9.60
CA TYR A 615 -14.59 8.75 10.69
C TYR A 615 -15.24 9.04 12.05
N ALA A 616 -16.40 8.44 12.31
CA ALA A 616 -17.15 8.56 13.56
C ALA A 616 -16.57 7.70 14.70
N TYR A 617 -15.71 6.72 14.38
CA TYR A 617 -15.09 5.83 15.35
C TYR A 617 -13.57 5.79 15.20
N ASP A 618 -12.89 5.45 16.29
CA ASP A 618 -11.48 5.10 16.22
C ASP A 618 -11.27 3.85 15.34
N PRO A 619 -10.31 3.89 14.40
CA PRO A 619 -10.06 2.81 13.46
C PRO A 619 -9.39 1.61 14.15
N THR A 620 -9.71 0.40 13.70
CA THR A 620 -9.22 -0.85 14.30
C THR A 620 -9.27 -2.03 13.33
N TYR A 621 -8.48 -3.08 13.59
CA TYR A 621 -8.60 -4.37 12.91
C TYR A 621 -9.71 -5.28 13.50
N GLU A 622 -10.45 -4.82 14.49
CA GLU A 622 -11.55 -5.58 15.08
C GLU A 622 -12.55 -6.08 14.03
N THR A 623 -13.12 -7.24 14.36
CA THR A 623 -14.15 -7.91 13.58
C THR A 623 -15.44 -7.90 14.40
N PRO A 624 -16.59 -8.23 13.82
CA PRO A 624 -17.85 -8.29 14.57
C PRO A 624 -17.87 -9.31 15.72
N TRP A 625 -16.85 -10.16 15.82
CA TRP A 625 -16.74 -11.21 16.85
C TRP A 625 -15.48 -11.10 17.72
N SER A 626 -14.61 -10.12 17.47
CA SER A 626 -13.33 -9.98 18.18
C SER A 626 -13.15 -8.56 18.69
N ASN A 627 -12.84 -8.41 19.98
CA ASN A 627 -12.59 -7.12 20.60
C ASN A 627 -11.14 -7.06 21.13
N SER A 628 -10.42 -5.97 20.84
CA SER A 628 -9.05 -5.72 21.29
C SER A 628 -8.93 -5.60 22.81
N SER A 629 -9.99 -5.17 23.51
CA SER A 629 -10.02 -5.15 24.98
C SER A 629 -9.98 -6.55 25.63
N GLN A 630 -10.25 -7.60 24.85
CA GLN A 630 -10.16 -9.00 25.27
C GLN A 630 -8.87 -9.68 24.80
N ALA A 631 -7.97 -8.92 24.15
CA ALA A 631 -6.69 -9.43 23.72
C ALA A 631 -5.82 -9.84 24.92
N ALA A 632 -5.12 -10.97 24.79
CA ALA A 632 -4.05 -11.32 25.72
C ALA A 632 -2.98 -10.23 25.74
N ASP A 633 -2.46 -9.94 26.93
CA ASP A 633 -1.35 -9.02 27.15
C ASP A 633 -0.14 -9.40 26.28
N LEU A 634 0.58 -8.37 25.82
CA LEU A 634 1.83 -8.55 25.11
C LEU A 634 2.87 -9.22 26.00
N LEU A 635 3.64 -10.13 25.40
CA LEU A 635 4.74 -10.80 26.08
C LEU A 635 5.85 -9.78 26.38
N ARG A 636 6.45 -9.89 27.57
CA ARG A 636 7.56 -9.05 28.00
C ARG A 636 8.82 -9.90 28.17
N GLY A 637 9.96 -9.32 27.80
CA GLY A 637 11.26 -9.90 28.11
C GLY A 637 11.52 -9.94 29.61
N ARG A 638 12.60 -10.63 30.03
CA ARG A 638 13.03 -10.63 31.43
C ARG A 638 13.38 -9.20 31.85
N SER A 639 12.80 -8.72 32.94
CA SER A 639 13.32 -7.55 33.66
C SER A 639 14.62 -7.97 34.33
N LEU A 640 15.77 -7.56 33.76
CA LEU A 640 17.01 -7.63 34.49
C LEU A 640 16.93 -6.53 35.57
N SER A 641 16.67 -6.94 36.81
CA SER A 641 16.91 -6.06 37.96
C SER A 641 18.41 -5.73 37.98
N GLU A 642 18.75 -4.44 38.00
CA GLU A 642 20.12 -3.95 38.19
C GLU A 642 20.83 -4.60 39.39
#